data_AF-A0A8K0EMY7-F1
#
_entry.id   AF-A0A8K0EMY7-F1
#
_cell.length_a   1.000
_cell.length_b   1.000
_cell.length_c   1.000
_cell.angle_alpha   90.00
_cell.angle_beta   90.00
_cell.angle_gamma   90.00
#
_symmetry.space_group_name_H-M   'P 1'
#
loop_
_entity.id
_entity.type
_entity.pdbx_description
1 polymer ?
#
loop_
_entity_poly.entity_id
_entity_poly.type
_entity_poly.pdbx_seq_one_letter_code
_entity_poly.pdbx_strand_id
1 'polypeptide(L)'
;MTSLGSSFGHSGEIHAPPDLGLVMESLERDLSCPVCLEMFNKPVLLLPCQHNLCRHCAEDILTNMGGWARYGGSFKCPTCRDQITLGRQGLDGLKRNILVETIIESYRVAQSAGIKTAPPGGGAYCRDHKDERVNLYCVTDERPICGLCVIGQHNQHNIIELQTIFKEKKEKIETEMNRLKQKNSDMSKEMSDIQATLRIIESKCKDTKAKLLSECESLITLINERKDALVEKLEKEQRESSRTLREQIASRQTRLDKSKKTAAWVEDMLSKKDVAQFIQNVPELEEKMSKEIAQEVEPRSEEAEAIIRWDVKFSAEREIIGKMDFCQGEEVPFQDLVAKYVKTPLTNDTEDDACCAGNRDDDVSPSPSTSSSSSDGRSSLLDTPRRRDYRSSLRDRGSSALDRADRAATSSPADDDFGSALRARRTAAASALERIERTTAALLDDASDYRSPASYRTASALDRANSALERGSSALERTSALLEGRRAERTERASAILGHDRERDRDRERNEGLSTSSRHDDIDTSAMSLLSRSAALRRSAMARQSSSETADADAATSDVGSRSAAGGQGLLFRLDPKTAHRDLKLTNGNLTVEWDPDYDIDVEDSVERFVGYSVAVLGDKAISSGRHYWEIDVSESRTYRIGVCSRDAQRDSIIGNTEDGWVLRRNAREYTLRHDVNSPIRLAMQHDLDKIGILLDYSRGELAFYNADIGLRLHTLKAHFVSPICPAFSLWDGVVTVVSGCPWPDFLLN
;
A
#
# COMPACT_ATOMS: atom_id res chain seq x y z
N MET A 1 -6.63 30.42 -72.85
CA MET A 1 -6.69 31.74 -73.51
C MET A 1 -7.89 32.46 -72.90
N THR A 2 -7.66 33.18 -71.81
CA THR A 2 -7.47 34.65 -71.70
C THR A 2 -8.79 35.38 -71.43
N SER A 3 -8.69 36.29 -70.47
CA SER A 3 -9.75 36.92 -69.69
C SER A 3 -10.23 38.26 -70.27
N LEU A 4 -11.05 38.96 -69.45
CA LEU A 4 -11.51 40.35 -69.49
C LEU A 4 -12.86 40.53 -70.20
N GLY A 5 -13.86 41.26 -69.70
CA GLY A 5 -13.97 42.14 -68.54
C GLY A 5 -14.98 43.28 -68.84
N SER A 6 -15.83 43.60 -67.85
CA SER A 6 -16.35 44.96 -67.55
C SER A 6 -17.60 45.54 -68.28
N SER A 7 -18.72 45.50 -67.55
CA SER A 7 -19.59 46.62 -67.08
C SER A 7 -20.08 47.76 -68.00
N PHE A 8 -21.40 48.00 -67.99
CA PHE A 8 -22.19 49.27 -67.91
C PHE A 8 -23.69 48.83 -67.91
N GLY A 9 -24.65 49.20 -67.06
CA GLY A 9 -24.87 50.35 -66.19
C GLY A 9 -25.89 51.31 -66.82
N HIS A 10 -27.20 51.19 -66.53
CA HIS A 10 -28.21 52.27 -66.56
C HIS A 10 -29.52 51.88 -65.81
N SER A 11 -30.24 52.91 -65.39
CA SER A 11 -31.12 53.05 -64.22
C SER A 11 -32.61 53.30 -64.55
N GLY A 12 -33.50 53.05 -63.57
CA GLY A 12 -34.92 53.49 -63.50
C GLY A 12 -35.90 52.29 -63.40
N GLU A 13 -36.93 52.21 -62.57
CA GLU A 13 -37.61 53.12 -61.63
C GLU A 13 -38.28 52.28 -60.52
N ILE A 14 -38.49 52.91 -59.36
CA ILE A 14 -39.04 52.33 -58.12
C ILE A 14 -40.58 52.42 -58.15
N HIS A 15 -41.27 51.28 -58.10
CA HIS A 15 -42.66 51.23 -57.60
C HIS A 15 -42.61 51.10 -56.07
N ALA A 16 -43.10 52.12 -55.36
CA ALA A 16 -43.27 52.05 -53.92
C ALA A 16 -44.27 50.94 -53.54
N PRO A 17 -44.01 50.13 -52.49
CA PRO A 17 -44.99 49.21 -51.95
C PRO A 17 -46.17 49.99 -51.36
N PRO A 18 -47.41 49.44 -51.40
CA PRO A 18 -48.58 50.11 -50.86
C PRO A 18 -48.38 50.46 -49.39
N ASP A 19 -48.74 51.68 -49.02
CA ASP A 19 -48.67 52.20 -47.65
C ASP A 19 -49.49 51.30 -46.71
N LEU A 20 -48.80 50.55 -45.83
CA LEU A 20 -49.43 49.64 -44.87
C LEU A 20 -50.41 50.36 -43.94
N GLY A 21 -50.28 51.68 -43.76
CA GLY A 21 -51.22 52.49 -42.97
C GLY A 21 -52.64 52.45 -43.54
N LEU A 22 -52.78 52.53 -44.87
CA LEU A 22 -54.09 52.50 -45.55
C LEU A 22 -54.74 51.10 -45.50
N VAL A 23 -53.95 50.04 -45.43
CA VAL A 23 -54.43 48.65 -45.35
C VAL A 23 -54.99 48.35 -43.95
N MET A 24 -54.33 48.84 -42.90
CA MET A 24 -54.75 48.64 -41.52
C MET A 24 -56.04 49.42 -41.19
N GLU A 25 -56.20 50.65 -41.69
CA GLU A 25 -57.43 51.43 -41.54
C GLU A 25 -58.64 50.83 -42.28
N SER A 26 -58.41 50.17 -43.43
CA SER A 26 -59.45 49.43 -44.14
C SER A 26 -59.92 48.21 -43.34
N LEU A 27 -58.97 47.47 -42.74
CA LEU A 27 -59.27 46.28 -41.97
C LEU A 27 -59.99 46.59 -40.64
N GLU A 28 -59.64 47.71 -39.99
CA GLU A 28 -60.33 48.14 -38.77
C GLU A 28 -61.81 48.41 -39.01
N ARG A 29 -62.14 49.04 -40.15
CA ARG A 29 -63.52 49.31 -40.58
C ARG A 29 -64.30 48.04 -40.89
N ASP A 30 -63.65 47.05 -41.49
CA ASP A 30 -64.26 45.74 -41.82
C ASP A 30 -64.49 44.88 -40.56
N LEU A 31 -63.79 45.19 -39.46
CA LEU A 31 -63.92 44.55 -38.16
C LEU A 31 -64.75 45.36 -37.15
N SER A 32 -65.36 46.46 -37.58
CA SER A 32 -66.25 47.29 -36.76
C SER A 32 -67.71 46.88 -36.85
N CYS A 33 -68.39 46.96 -35.73
CA CYS A 33 -69.82 46.77 -35.62
C CYS A 33 -70.58 47.96 -36.22
N PRO A 34 -71.57 47.73 -37.12
CA PRO A 34 -72.32 48.82 -37.77
C PRO A 34 -73.27 49.58 -36.82
N VAL A 35 -73.39 49.16 -35.56
CA VAL A 35 -74.29 49.76 -34.57
C VAL A 35 -73.52 50.55 -33.51
N CYS A 36 -72.56 49.93 -32.82
CA CYS A 36 -71.75 50.65 -31.84
C CYS A 36 -70.54 51.38 -32.46
N LEU A 37 -70.24 51.13 -33.75
CA LEU A 37 -69.13 51.72 -34.51
C LEU A 37 -67.72 51.42 -33.95
N GLU A 38 -67.64 50.59 -32.92
CA GLU A 38 -66.40 50.03 -32.39
C GLU A 38 -66.11 48.67 -33.02
N MET A 39 -64.86 48.17 -32.89
CA MET A 39 -64.53 46.79 -33.23
C MET A 39 -65.49 45.81 -32.54
N PHE A 40 -65.90 44.73 -33.22
CA PHE A 40 -66.89 43.82 -32.65
C PHE A 40 -66.48 43.29 -31.27
N ASN A 41 -67.40 43.43 -30.30
CA ASN A 41 -67.24 42.91 -28.94
C ASN A 41 -67.84 41.52 -28.82
N LYS A 42 -67.13 40.64 -28.10
CA LYS A 42 -67.56 39.28 -27.81
C LYS A 42 -68.79 39.32 -26.89
N PRO A 43 -69.87 38.56 -27.15
CA PRO A 43 -70.09 37.65 -28.28
C PRO A 43 -70.40 38.36 -29.61
N VAL A 44 -69.78 37.90 -30.71
CA VAL A 44 -70.12 38.36 -32.06
C VAL A 44 -71.11 37.38 -32.69
N LEU A 45 -72.35 37.82 -32.91
CA LEU A 45 -73.42 37.00 -33.45
C LEU A 45 -73.41 37.05 -34.98
N LEU A 46 -73.50 35.86 -35.60
CA LEU A 46 -73.68 35.70 -37.04
C LEU A 46 -75.18 35.64 -37.36
N LEU A 47 -75.66 36.63 -38.11
CA LEU A 47 -77.05 36.67 -38.57
C LEU A 47 -77.27 35.69 -39.74
N PRO A 48 -78.51 35.21 -39.97
CA PRO A 48 -78.85 34.37 -41.12
C PRO A 48 -78.49 34.98 -42.48
N CYS A 49 -78.48 36.31 -42.59
CA CYS A 49 -78.00 37.04 -43.77
C CYS A 49 -76.46 37.14 -43.88
N GLN A 50 -75.73 36.39 -43.04
CA GLN A 50 -74.27 36.30 -42.96
C GLN A 50 -73.53 37.57 -42.51
N HIS A 51 -74.24 38.58 -42.01
CA HIS A 51 -73.64 39.75 -41.39
C HIS A 51 -73.42 39.54 -39.89
N ASN A 52 -72.42 40.23 -39.33
CA ASN A 52 -72.03 40.10 -37.93
C ASN A 52 -72.59 41.27 -37.11
N LEU A 53 -72.92 41.02 -35.84
CA LEU A 53 -73.37 42.03 -34.89
C LEU A 53 -72.91 41.68 -33.47
N CYS A 54 -72.47 42.66 -32.66
CA CYS A 54 -72.23 42.43 -31.24
C CYS A 54 -73.52 41.99 -30.55
N ARG A 55 -73.45 41.04 -29.62
CA ARG A 55 -74.64 40.59 -28.89
C ARG A 55 -75.40 41.74 -28.24
N HIS A 56 -74.69 42.64 -27.54
CA HIS A 56 -75.32 43.80 -26.90
C HIS A 56 -76.05 44.68 -27.92
N CYS A 57 -75.52 44.86 -29.14
CA CYS A 57 -76.14 45.69 -30.16
C CYS A 57 -77.39 45.02 -30.74
N ALA A 58 -77.39 43.68 -30.84
CA ALA A 58 -78.57 42.93 -31.23
C ALA A 58 -79.66 43.02 -30.15
N GLU A 59 -79.28 42.96 -28.87
CA GLU A 59 -80.18 43.15 -27.73
C GLU A 59 -80.78 44.56 -27.73
N ASP A 60 -79.97 45.59 -27.95
CA ASP A 60 -80.39 47.00 -27.99
C ASP A 60 -81.37 47.31 -29.14
N ILE A 61 -81.18 46.70 -30.31
CA ILE A 61 -82.11 46.85 -31.43
C ILE A 61 -83.47 46.23 -31.08
N LEU A 62 -83.48 45.08 -30.42
CA LEU A 62 -84.71 44.39 -30.02
C LEU A 62 -85.45 45.11 -28.88
N THR A 63 -84.73 45.74 -27.95
CA THR A 63 -85.34 46.50 -26.84
C THR A 63 -85.90 47.85 -27.31
N ASN A 64 -85.18 48.57 -28.19
CA ASN A 64 -85.64 49.87 -28.72
C ASN A 64 -86.81 49.78 -29.71
N MET A 65 -87.06 48.63 -30.34
CA MET A 65 -88.24 48.42 -31.20
C MET A 65 -89.53 48.04 -30.44
N GLY A 66 -89.53 48.13 -29.10
CA GLY A 66 -90.75 47.95 -28.30
C GLY A 66 -91.11 46.49 -28.01
N GLY A 67 -90.45 45.91 -27.00
CA GLY A 67 -91.12 45.12 -25.97
C GLY A 67 -91.68 43.72 -26.28
N TRP A 68 -91.27 43.03 -27.36
CA TRP A 68 -91.70 41.62 -27.61
C TRP A 68 -90.54 40.61 -27.63
N ALA A 69 -89.46 40.87 -26.89
CA ALA A 69 -88.24 40.04 -26.91
C ALA A 69 -88.36 38.63 -26.27
N ARG A 70 -89.53 38.24 -25.70
CA ARG A 70 -89.71 36.91 -25.10
C ARG A 70 -90.47 35.89 -25.96
N TYR A 71 -91.02 36.29 -27.12
CA TYR A 71 -91.68 35.36 -28.04
C TYR A 71 -91.39 35.75 -29.51
N GLY A 72 -90.23 35.34 -30.03
CA GLY A 72 -89.94 35.35 -31.47
C GLY A 72 -89.96 36.73 -32.14
N GLY A 73 -89.11 37.64 -31.67
CA GLY A 73 -88.93 38.97 -32.28
C GLY A 73 -88.24 38.90 -33.65
N SER A 74 -88.54 39.87 -34.52
CA SER A 74 -87.80 40.07 -35.76
C SER A 74 -87.23 41.49 -35.81
N PHE A 75 -86.04 41.64 -36.36
CA PHE A 75 -85.42 42.95 -36.58
C PHE A 75 -84.78 42.99 -37.97
N LYS A 76 -84.57 44.18 -38.51
CA LYS A 76 -83.86 44.34 -39.78
C LYS A 76 -82.36 44.42 -39.54
N CYS A 77 -81.57 43.67 -40.30
CA CYS A 77 -80.12 43.75 -40.25
C CYS A 77 -79.66 45.19 -40.54
N PRO A 78 -78.84 45.81 -39.68
CA PRO A 78 -78.34 47.17 -39.92
C PRO A 78 -77.51 47.31 -41.20
N THR A 79 -76.87 46.22 -41.65
CA THR A 79 -75.98 46.22 -42.82
C THR A 79 -76.74 46.04 -44.13
N CYS A 80 -77.55 44.99 -44.27
CA CYS A 80 -78.25 44.67 -45.52
C CYS A 80 -79.76 44.92 -45.49
N ARG A 81 -80.33 45.28 -44.34
CA ARG A 81 -81.77 45.50 -44.11
C ARG A 81 -82.68 44.27 -44.25
N ASP A 82 -82.11 43.08 -44.46
CA ASP A 82 -82.86 41.83 -44.42
C ASP A 82 -83.57 41.63 -43.09
N GLN A 83 -84.78 41.08 -43.13
CA GLN A 83 -85.55 40.80 -41.92
C GLN A 83 -85.05 39.50 -41.26
N ILE A 84 -84.52 39.64 -40.06
CA ILE A 84 -84.01 38.55 -39.24
C ILE A 84 -85.11 38.12 -38.26
N THR A 85 -85.67 36.94 -38.46
CA THR A 85 -86.70 36.36 -37.58
C THR A 85 -86.04 35.44 -36.56
N LEU A 86 -86.25 35.69 -35.27
CA LEU A 86 -85.69 34.89 -34.19
C LEU A 86 -86.67 33.79 -33.78
N GLY A 87 -86.13 32.59 -33.52
CA GLY A 87 -86.92 31.45 -33.03
C GLY A 87 -87.25 31.54 -31.54
N ARG A 88 -87.72 30.44 -30.95
CA ARG A 88 -88.06 30.34 -29.51
C ARG A 88 -86.88 30.64 -28.58
N GLN A 89 -85.64 30.51 -29.07
CA GLN A 89 -84.40 30.78 -28.33
C GLN A 89 -83.92 32.24 -28.44
N GLY A 90 -84.66 33.12 -29.14
CA GLY A 90 -84.26 34.53 -29.28
C GLY A 90 -82.85 34.69 -29.89
N LEU A 91 -82.06 35.62 -29.34
CA LEU A 91 -80.67 35.83 -29.75
C LEU A 91 -79.73 34.69 -29.35
N ASP A 92 -80.08 33.88 -28.35
CA ASP A 92 -79.28 32.72 -27.94
C ASP A 92 -79.26 31.61 -28.99
N GLY A 93 -80.23 31.62 -29.91
CA GLY A 93 -80.27 30.71 -31.05
C GLY A 93 -79.35 31.12 -32.22
N LEU A 94 -78.77 32.32 -32.18
CA LEU A 94 -77.82 32.78 -33.21
C LEU A 94 -76.41 32.26 -32.90
N LYS A 95 -75.73 31.76 -33.94
CA LYS A 95 -74.37 31.24 -33.80
C LYS A 95 -73.39 32.37 -33.54
N ARG A 96 -72.38 32.10 -32.72
CA ARG A 96 -71.23 33.00 -32.55
C ARG A 96 -70.25 32.83 -33.69
N ASN A 97 -69.70 33.93 -34.19
CA ASN A 97 -68.62 33.92 -35.16
C ASN A 97 -67.26 33.98 -34.45
N ILE A 98 -66.83 32.82 -33.95
CA ILE A 98 -65.58 32.68 -33.18
C ILE A 98 -64.36 33.11 -34.02
N LEU A 99 -64.42 33.01 -35.35
CA LEU A 99 -63.33 33.45 -36.24
C LEU A 99 -63.13 34.97 -36.17
N VAL A 100 -64.21 35.75 -36.25
CA VAL A 100 -64.15 37.21 -36.09
C VAL A 100 -63.69 37.57 -34.67
N GLU A 101 -64.17 36.83 -33.65
CA GLU A 101 -63.73 36.99 -32.26
C GLU A 101 -62.22 36.77 -32.10
N THR A 102 -61.63 35.80 -32.81
CA THR A 102 -60.18 35.49 -32.78
C THR A 102 -59.35 36.47 -33.61
N ILE A 103 -59.85 36.93 -34.77
CA ILE A 103 -59.17 37.92 -35.62
C ILE A 103 -59.06 39.25 -34.89
N ILE A 104 -60.12 39.70 -34.21
CA ILE A 104 -60.12 40.95 -33.44
C ILE A 104 -59.14 40.86 -32.25
N GLU A 105 -59.06 39.71 -31.59
CA GLU A 105 -58.07 39.48 -30.52
C GLU A 105 -56.64 39.60 -31.07
N SER A 106 -56.37 38.96 -32.21
CA SER A 106 -55.06 39.00 -32.86
C SER A 106 -54.68 40.41 -33.32
N TYR A 107 -55.64 41.19 -33.82
CA TYR A 107 -55.46 42.58 -34.21
C TYR A 107 -55.19 43.50 -33.00
N ARG A 108 -55.93 43.34 -31.89
CA ARG A 108 -55.72 44.11 -30.65
C ARG A 108 -54.35 43.81 -30.02
N VAL A 109 -53.91 42.55 -30.05
CA VAL A 109 -52.56 42.15 -29.61
C VAL A 109 -51.48 42.76 -30.51
N ALA A 110 -51.71 42.82 -31.83
CA ALA A 110 -50.79 43.46 -32.77
C ALA A 110 -50.71 44.99 -32.60
N GLN A 111 -51.83 45.67 -32.28
CA GLN A 111 -51.85 47.12 -32.00
C GLN A 111 -51.20 47.49 -30.66
N SER A 112 -51.39 46.66 -29.62
CA SER A 112 -50.85 46.92 -28.27
C SER A 112 -49.35 46.63 -28.16
N ALA A 113 -48.78 45.88 -29.11
CA ALA A 113 -47.35 45.62 -29.23
C ALA A 113 -46.65 46.62 -30.18
N GLY A 114 -46.52 47.88 -29.74
CA GLY A 114 -45.55 48.79 -30.33
C GLY A 114 -44.11 48.26 -30.15
N ILE A 115 -43.49 47.85 -31.26
CA ILE A 115 -42.04 47.62 -31.49
C ILE A 115 -41.18 47.13 -30.30
N LYS A 116 -40.59 45.93 -30.49
CA LYS A 116 -39.48 45.24 -29.76
C LYS A 116 -39.89 44.32 -28.60
N THR A 117 -39.75 43.01 -28.81
CA THR A 117 -38.74 42.14 -28.15
C THR A 117 -38.98 40.66 -28.51
N ALA A 118 -37.94 39.85 -28.32
CA ALA A 118 -37.78 38.42 -28.61
C ALA A 118 -38.93 37.50 -28.12
N PRO A 119 -39.06 36.27 -28.67
CA PRO A 119 -40.09 35.32 -28.24
C PRO A 119 -39.84 34.86 -26.79
N PRO A 120 -40.86 34.79 -25.92
CA PRO A 120 -40.72 34.09 -24.65
C PRO A 120 -40.63 32.59 -24.95
N GLY A 121 -39.42 32.05 -24.84
CA GLY A 121 -39.16 30.62 -24.90
C GLY A 121 -39.87 29.87 -23.77
N GLY A 122 -40.32 28.65 -24.07
CA GLY A 122 -40.65 27.65 -23.05
C GLY A 122 -42.03 27.01 -23.10
N GLY A 123 -42.86 27.23 -24.13
CA GLY A 123 -44.07 26.42 -24.32
C GLY A 123 -43.71 25.07 -24.94
N ALA A 124 -44.00 23.95 -24.27
CA ALA A 124 -43.91 22.64 -24.90
C ALA A 124 -45.00 22.49 -25.98
N TYR A 125 -44.64 21.91 -27.13
CA TYR A 125 -45.56 21.66 -28.24
C TYR A 125 -45.98 20.20 -28.27
N CYS A 126 -47.17 19.94 -28.81
CA CYS A 126 -47.69 18.59 -28.87
C CYS A 126 -46.87 17.75 -29.87
N ARG A 127 -46.54 16.52 -29.47
CA ARG A 127 -45.74 15.60 -30.30
C ARG A 127 -46.48 15.20 -31.59
N ASP A 128 -47.81 15.14 -31.52
CA ASP A 128 -48.66 14.71 -32.63
C ASP A 128 -49.15 15.91 -33.48
N HIS A 129 -49.25 17.09 -32.87
CA HIS A 129 -49.71 18.33 -33.51
C HIS A 129 -48.67 19.44 -33.31
N LYS A 130 -47.71 19.51 -34.24
CA LYS A 130 -46.45 20.26 -34.08
C LYS A 130 -46.61 21.76 -33.86
N ASP A 131 -47.71 22.34 -34.35
CA ASP A 131 -48.01 23.77 -34.23
C ASP A 131 -48.91 24.10 -33.02
N GLU A 132 -49.39 23.08 -32.31
CA GLU A 132 -50.27 23.22 -31.15
C GLU A 132 -49.51 23.13 -29.84
N ARG A 133 -49.78 24.06 -28.93
CA ARG A 133 -49.22 24.04 -27.57
C ARG A 133 -49.96 23.03 -26.70
N VAL A 134 -49.21 22.31 -25.86
CA VAL A 134 -49.84 21.44 -24.86
C VAL A 134 -50.39 22.28 -23.71
N ASN A 135 -51.64 22.03 -23.34
CA ASN A 135 -52.34 22.70 -22.25
C ASN A 135 -53.23 21.76 -21.42
N LEU A 136 -53.30 20.49 -21.82
CA LEU A 136 -54.09 19.43 -21.18
C LEU A 136 -53.17 18.25 -20.85
N TYR A 137 -53.59 17.40 -19.90
CA TYR A 137 -52.90 16.18 -19.51
C TYR A 137 -53.85 15.00 -19.60
N CYS A 138 -53.44 13.97 -20.34
CA CYS A 138 -54.15 12.70 -20.38
C CYS A 138 -53.67 11.84 -19.20
N VAL A 139 -54.56 11.53 -18.27
CA VAL A 139 -54.26 10.63 -17.13
C VAL A 139 -54.10 9.20 -17.61
N THR A 140 -54.92 8.77 -18.57
CA THR A 140 -54.89 7.42 -19.12
C THR A 140 -53.55 7.08 -19.79
N ASP A 141 -53.00 8.03 -20.55
CA ASP A 141 -51.75 7.85 -21.30
C ASP A 141 -50.52 8.49 -20.61
N GLU A 142 -50.71 9.05 -19.41
CA GLU A 142 -49.70 9.76 -18.61
C GLU A 142 -48.86 10.80 -19.37
N ARG A 143 -49.47 11.56 -20.29
CA ARG A 143 -48.75 12.50 -21.15
C ARG A 143 -49.47 13.83 -21.36
N PRO A 144 -48.73 14.94 -21.55
CA PRO A 144 -49.32 16.22 -21.92
C PRO A 144 -49.79 16.18 -23.38
N ILE A 145 -50.98 16.74 -23.63
CA ILE A 145 -51.65 16.76 -24.94
C ILE A 145 -52.15 18.18 -25.28
N CYS A 146 -52.49 18.42 -26.55
CA CYS A 146 -53.17 19.65 -26.99
C CYS A 146 -54.67 19.42 -27.23
N GLY A 147 -55.43 20.48 -27.52
CA GLY A 147 -56.86 20.39 -27.79
C GLY A 147 -57.24 19.52 -28.99
N LEU A 148 -56.38 19.41 -30.01
CA LEU A 148 -56.63 18.55 -31.18
C LEU A 148 -56.55 17.05 -30.83
N CYS A 149 -55.70 16.67 -29.88
CA CYS A 149 -55.60 15.27 -29.42
C CYS A 149 -56.90 14.76 -28.82
N VAL A 150 -57.64 15.62 -28.11
CA VAL A 150 -58.94 15.30 -27.49
C VAL A 150 -59.99 14.97 -28.55
N ILE A 151 -59.95 15.64 -29.69
CA ILE A 151 -60.88 15.40 -30.80
C ILE A 151 -60.49 14.12 -31.56
N GLY A 152 -59.19 13.81 -31.61
CA GLY A 152 -58.65 12.62 -32.27
C GLY A 152 -58.54 11.42 -31.32
N GLN A 153 -57.29 11.07 -31.00
CA GLN A 153 -56.94 9.79 -30.37
C GLN A 153 -57.29 9.70 -28.87
N HIS A 154 -57.66 10.80 -28.22
CA HIS A 154 -57.91 10.86 -26.77
C HIS A 154 -59.36 11.18 -26.41
N ASN A 155 -60.29 10.97 -27.35
CA ASN A 155 -61.70 11.36 -27.20
C ASN A 155 -62.48 10.62 -26.09
N GLN A 156 -61.97 9.50 -25.60
CA GLN A 156 -62.54 8.69 -24.50
C GLN A 156 -61.60 8.56 -23.30
N HIS A 157 -60.47 9.27 -23.31
CA HIS A 157 -59.49 9.21 -22.22
C HIS A 157 -59.82 10.23 -21.13
N ASN A 158 -59.33 9.96 -19.91
CA ASN A 158 -59.49 10.90 -18.81
C ASN A 158 -58.51 12.08 -19.00
N ILE A 159 -59.05 13.27 -19.25
CA ILE A 159 -58.28 14.47 -19.57
C ILE A 159 -58.57 15.55 -18.54
N ILE A 160 -57.52 16.16 -18.03
CA ILE A 160 -57.57 17.23 -17.04
C ILE A 160 -56.62 18.37 -17.42
N GLU A 161 -56.81 19.53 -16.80
CA GLU A 161 -55.98 20.70 -17.05
C GLU A 161 -54.52 20.44 -16.64
N LEU A 162 -53.57 20.81 -17.51
CA LEU A 162 -52.15 20.58 -17.28
C LEU A 162 -51.63 21.28 -16.02
N GLN A 163 -52.17 22.47 -15.69
CA GLN A 163 -51.81 23.22 -14.48
C GLN A 163 -52.22 22.49 -13.19
N THR A 164 -53.37 21.82 -13.20
CA THR A 164 -53.90 21.07 -12.05
C THR A 164 -53.01 19.86 -11.72
N ILE A 165 -52.65 19.06 -12.74
CA ILE A 165 -51.71 17.94 -12.54
C ILE A 165 -50.30 18.41 -12.24
N PHE A 166 -49.87 19.52 -12.85
CA PHE A 166 -48.57 20.11 -12.52
C PHE A 166 -48.49 20.45 -11.03
N LYS A 167 -49.52 21.09 -10.47
CA LYS A 167 -49.56 21.41 -9.03
C LYS A 167 -49.52 20.15 -8.17
N GLU A 168 -50.35 19.15 -8.47
CA GLU A 168 -50.40 17.91 -7.70
C GLU A 168 -49.09 17.12 -7.76
N LYS A 169 -48.52 16.92 -8.97
CA LYS A 169 -47.23 16.23 -9.13
C LYS A 169 -46.08 17.03 -8.51
N LYS A 170 -46.10 18.36 -8.60
CA LYS A 170 -45.10 19.23 -7.98
C LYS A 170 -45.15 19.13 -6.45
N GLU A 171 -46.33 19.24 -5.85
CA GLU A 171 -46.49 19.10 -4.39
C GLU A 171 -46.00 17.73 -3.91
N LYS A 172 -46.37 16.64 -4.60
CA LYS A 172 -45.86 15.28 -4.30
C LYS A 172 -44.34 15.17 -4.38
N ILE A 173 -43.72 15.74 -5.41
CA ILE A 173 -42.26 15.74 -5.56
C ILE A 173 -41.60 16.61 -4.49
N GLU A 174 -42.18 17.76 -4.15
CA GLU A 174 -41.68 18.65 -3.09
C GLU A 174 -41.75 17.97 -1.71
N THR A 175 -42.81 17.22 -1.41
CA THR A 175 -42.91 16.44 -0.16
C THR A 175 -41.86 15.34 -0.11
N GLU A 176 -41.69 14.57 -1.19
CA GLU A 176 -40.67 13.51 -1.23
C GLU A 176 -39.24 14.07 -1.18
N MET A 177 -39.00 15.21 -1.82
CA MET A 177 -37.72 15.93 -1.75
C MET A 177 -37.40 16.37 -0.32
N ASN A 178 -38.39 16.90 0.42
CA ASN A 178 -38.20 17.28 1.81
C ASN A 178 -37.93 16.06 2.71
N ARG A 179 -38.62 14.94 2.47
CA ARG A 179 -38.37 13.67 3.17
C ARG A 179 -36.95 13.17 2.89
N LEU A 180 -36.48 13.25 1.65
CA LEU A 180 -35.12 12.88 1.27
C LEU A 180 -34.07 13.77 1.94
N LYS A 181 -34.31 15.09 2.00
CA LYS A 181 -33.42 16.03 2.72
C LYS A 181 -33.33 15.71 4.21
N GLN A 182 -34.45 15.39 4.85
CA GLN A 182 -34.47 14.96 6.24
C GLN A 182 -33.66 13.68 6.44
N LYS A 183 -33.90 12.66 5.60
CA LYS A 183 -33.15 11.39 5.64
C LYS A 183 -31.64 11.60 5.42
N ASN A 184 -31.24 12.49 4.50
CA ASN A 184 -29.83 12.83 4.29
C ASN A 184 -29.21 13.53 5.51
N SER A 185 -29.96 14.42 6.17
CA SER A 185 -29.54 15.06 7.43
C SER A 185 -29.33 14.01 8.53
N ASP A 186 -30.26 13.07 8.68
CA ASP A 186 -30.18 12.04 9.72
C ASP A 186 -29.04 11.06 9.47
N MET A 187 -28.87 10.61 8.22
CA MET A 187 -27.73 9.79 7.80
C MET A 187 -26.39 10.52 8.00
N SER A 188 -26.34 11.84 7.79
CA SER A 188 -25.13 12.63 8.06
C SER A 188 -24.79 12.69 9.56
N LYS A 189 -25.80 12.73 10.44
CA LYS A 189 -25.58 12.68 11.90
C LYS A 189 -25.08 11.30 12.33
N GLU A 190 -25.71 10.23 11.85
CA GLU A 190 -25.25 8.86 12.13
C GLU A 190 -23.81 8.64 11.68
N MET A 191 -23.45 9.11 10.48
CA MET A 191 -22.07 9.07 9.99
C MET A 191 -21.10 9.82 10.92
N SER A 192 -21.49 10.98 11.44
CA SER A 192 -20.69 11.73 12.41
C SER A 192 -20.53 10.98 13.74
N ASP A 193 -21.58 10.31 14.22
CA ASP A 193 -21.55 9.53 15.47
C ASP A 193 -20.66 8.28 15.34
N ILE A 194 -20.72 7.60 14.19
CA ILE A 194 -19.82 6.48 13.87
C ILE A 194 -18.37 6.97 13.81
N GLN A 195 -18.10 8.10 13.15
CA GLN A 195 -16.77 8.71 13.09
C GLN A 195 -16.25 9.13 14.47
N ALA A 196 -17.11 9.63 15.37
CA ALA A 196 -16.74 9.95 16.74
C ALA A 196 -16.40 8.68 17.54
N THR A 197 -17.20 7.62 17.40
CA THR A 197 -16.96 6.33 18.05
C THR A 197 -15.65 5.69 17.60
N LEU A 198 -15.36 5.72 16.30
CA LEU A 198 -14.10 5.24 15.73
C LEU A 198 -12.90 5.95 16.36
N ARG A 199 -12.94 7.28 16.50
CA ARG A 199 -11.88 8.06 17.16
C ARG A 199 -11.67 7.66 18.63
N ILE A 200 -12.75 7.36 19.36
CA ILE A 200 -12.65 6.91 20.76
C ILE A 200 -11.98 5.53 20.83
N ILE A 201 -12.36 4.59 19.96
CA ILE A 201 -11.79 3.26 19.90
C ILE A 201 -10.29 3.34 19.58
N GLU A 202 -9.92 4.13 18.56
CA GLU A 202 -8.51 4.33 18.17
C GLU A 202 -7.68 4.91 19.32
N SER A 203 -8.19 5.94 20.00
CA SER A 203 -7.50 6.55 21.15
C SER A 203 -7.33 5.55 22.29
N LYS A 204 -8.39 4.84 22.68
CA LYS A 204 -8.32 3.84 23.76
C LYS A 204 -7.37 2.70 23.42
N CYS A 205 -7.40 2.19 22.19
CA CYS A 205 -6.49 1.15 21.73
C CYS A 205 -5.03 1.62 21.82
N LYS A 206 -4.75 2.85 21.39
CA LYS A 206 -3.42 3.47 21.50
C LYS A 206 -2.97 3.59 22.95
N ASP A 207 -3.83 4.07 23.85
CA ASP A 207 -3.51 4.28 25.26
C ASP A 207 -3.26 2.95 25.98
N THR A 208 -4.13 1.95 25.75
CA THR A 208 -3.96 0.59 26.32
C THR A 208 -2.69 -0.07 25.81
N LYS A 209 -2.36 0.08 24.51
CA LYS A 209 -1.11 -0.43 23.95
C LYS A 209 0.10 0.23 24.60
N ALA A 210 0.08 1.55 24.78
CA ALA A 210 1.17 2.26 25.45
C ALA A 210 1.35 1.80 26.90
N LYS A 211 0.25 1.61 27.63
CA LYS A 211 0.28 1.08 29.00
C LYS A 211 0.88 -0.34 29.05
N LEU A 212 0.44 -1.23 28.15
CA LEU A 212 0.98 -2.58 28.07
C LEU A 212 2.49 -2.59 27.84
N LEU A 213 2.97 -1.79 26.87
CA LEU A 213 4.40 -1.67 26.58
C LEU A 213 5.18 -1.17 27.79
N SER A 214 4.67 -0.16 28.52
CA SER A 214 5.31 0.35 29.73
C SER A 214 5.40 -0.70 30.86
N GLU A 215 4.38 -1.54 31.04
CA GLU A 215 4.40 -2.62 32.03
C GLU A 215 5.41 -3.72 31.64
N CYS A 216 5.48 -4.09 30.37
CA CYS A 216 6.49 -5.02 29.86
C CYS A 216 7.92 -4.48 30.03
N GLU A 217 8.16 -3.20 29.73
CA GLU A 217 9.45 -2.54 29.93
C GLU A 217 9.86 -2.53 31.41
N SER A 218 8.92 -2.33 32.33
CA SER A 218 9.16 -2.42 33.78
C SER A 218 9.68 -3.80 34.19
N LEU A 219 9.06 -4.87 33.69
CA LEU A 219 9.50 -6.26 33.96
C LEU A 219 10.89 -6.54 33.38
N ILE A 220 11.17 -6.08 32.15
CA ILE A 220 12.50 -6.22 31.53
C ILE A 220 13.55 -5.47 32.35
N THR A 221 13.23 -4.28 32.85
CA THR A 221 14.12 -3.48 33.70
C THR A 221 14.46 -4.23 34.98
N LEU A 222 13.46 -4.79 35.66
CA LEU A 222 13.67 -5.57 36.88
C LEU A 222 14.55 -6.81 36.64
N ILE A 223 14.37 -7.52 35.53
CA ILE A 223 15.21 -8.67 35.17
C ILE A 223 16.66 -8.22 34.94
N ASN A 224 16.87 -7.09 34.25
CA ASN A 224 18.20 -6.55 34.03
C ASN A 224 18.88 -6.10 35.32
N GLU A 225 18.17 -5.44 36.23
CA GLU A 225 18.70 -5.07 37.54
C GLU A 225 19.17 -6.30 38.33
N ARG A 226 18.40 -7.40 38.29
CA ARG A 226 18.78 -8.66 38.95
C ARG A 226 19.99 -9.31 38.31
N LYS A 227 20.07 -9.30 36.98
CA LYS A 227 21.22 -9.78 36.21
C LYS A 227 22.48 -8.99 36.59
N ASP A 228 22.41 -7.66 36.60
CA ASP A 228 23.55 -6.80 36.90
C ASP A 228 24.04 -7.00 38.35
N ALA A 229 23.12 -7.17 39.32
CA ALA A 229 23.47 -7.50 40.70
C ALA A 229 24.18 -8.85 40.85
N LEU A 230 23.79 -9.87 40.07
CA LEU A 230 24.48 -11.18 40.07
C LEU A 230 25.88 -11.09 39.46
N VAL A 231 26.03 -10.33 38.37
CA VAL A 231 27.34 -10.07 37.75
C VAL A 231 28.26 -9.34 38.71
N GLU A 232 27.78 -8.28 39.38
CA GLU A 232 28.58 -7.53 40.35
C GLU A 232 29.06 -8.43 41.51
N LYS A 233 28.20 -9.33 41.98
CA LYS A 233 28.56 -10.31 43.03
C LYS A 233 29.67 -11.25 42.55
N LEU A 234 29.56 -11.78 41.33
CA LEU A 234 30.57 -12.67 40.75
C LEU A 234 31.91 -11.95 40.56
N GLU A 235 31.90 -10.72 40.03
CA GLU A 235 33.11 -9.91 39.86
C GLU A 235 33.77 -9.56 41.19
N LYS A 236 32.98 -9.32 42.26
CA LYS A 236 33.50 -9.09 43.60
C LYS A 236 34.23 -10.32 44.13
N GLU A 237 33.62 -11.49 44.01
CA GLU A 237 34.19 -12.76 44.49
C GLU A 237 35.44 -13.13 43.68
N GLN A 238 35.42 -12.92 42.36
CA GLN A 238 36.59 -13.05 41.48
C GLN A 238 37.74 -12.13 41.91
N ARG A 239 37.45 -10.84 42.19
CA ARG A 239 38.46 -9.86 42.62
C ARG A 239 39.11 -10.26 43.94
N GLU A 240 38.31 -10.67 44.92
CA GLU A 240 38.79 -11.08 46.24
C GLU A 240 39.66 -12.33 46.16
N SER A 241 39.22 -13.38 45.47
CA SER A 241 40.00 -14.62 45.31
C SER A 241 41.28 -14.40 44.49
N SER A 242 41.20 -13.64 43.39
CA SER A 242 42.37 -13.30 42.58
C SER A 242 43.39 -12.48 43.37
N ARG A 243 42.93 -11.60 44.27
CA ARG A 243 43.82 -10.81 45.13
C ARG A 243 44.61 -11.71 46.07
N THR A 244 43.94 -12.62 46.79
CA THR A 244 44.60 -13.56 47.72
C THR A 244 45.65 -14.41 47.00
N LEU A 245 45.32 -14.93 45.82
CA LEU A 245 46.27 -15.72 45.02
C LEU A 245 47.49 -14.89 44.57
N ARG A 246 47.28 -13.64 44.14
CA ARG A 246 48.39 -12.74 43.77
C ARG A 246 49.29 -12.41 44.96
N GLU A 247 48.71 -12.17 46.13
CA GLU A 247 49.47 -11.94 47.38
C GLU A 247 50.30 -13.16 47.76
N GLN A 248 49.75 -14.38 47.63
CA GLN A 248 50.50 -15.62 47.82
C GLN A 248 51.64 -15.79 46.81
N ILE A 249 51.40 -15.48 45.52
CA ILE A 249 52.44 -15.53 44.48
C ILE A 249 53.57 -14.55 44.83
N ALA A 250 53.25 -13.31 45.21
CA ALA A 250 54.25 -12.29 45.55
C ALA A 250 55.09 -12.70 46.78
N SER A 251 54.46 -13.26 47.81
CA SER A 251 55.14 -13.79 49.01
C SER A 251 56.11 -14.93 48.65
N ARG A 252 55.64 -15.92 47.90
CA ARG A 252 56.46 -17.06 47.46
C ARG A 252 57.60 -16.62 46.52
N GLN A 253 57.35 -15.66 45.62
CA GLN A 253 58.36 -15.10 44.74
C GLN A 253 59.47 -14.39 45.54
N THR A 254 59.10 -13.63 46.57
CA THR A 254 60.07 -12.97 47.46
C THR A 254 60.95 -13.97 48.20
N ARG A 255 60.36 -15.08 48.69
CA ARG A 255 61.12 -16.18 49.31
C ARG A 255 62.07 -16.85 48.30
N LEU A 256 61.59 -17.12 47.09
CA LEU A 256 62.40 -17.69 46.02
C LEU A 256 63.59 -16.79 45.66
N ASP A 257 63.40 -15.48 45.58
CA ASP A 257 64.47 -14.53 45.26
C ASP A 257 65.53 -14.45 46.38
N LYS A 258 65.12 -14.57 47.65
CA LYS A 258 66.06 -14.69 48.79
C LYS A 258 66.88 -15.97 48.69
N SER A 259 66.23 -17.11 48.46
CA SER A 259 66.88 -18.40 48.28
C SER A 259 67.88 -18.38 47.11
N LYS A 260 67.50 -17.80 45.96
CA LYS A 260 68.39 -17.60 44.80
C LYS A 260 69.60 -16.72 45.12
N LYS A 261 69.43 -15.63 45.87
CA LYS A 261 70.54 -14.78 46.30
C LYS A 261 71.50 -15.52 47.22
N THR A 262 70.98 -16.31 48.16
CA THR A 262 71.79 -17.17 49.04
C THR A 262 72.58 -18.18 48.21
N ALA A 263 71.94 -18.85 47.25
CA ALA A 263 72.61 -19.79 46.34
C ALA A 263 73.73 -19.12 45.52
N ALA A 264 73.46 -17.96 44.92
CA ALA A 264 74.47 -17.22 44.16
C ALA A 264 75.64 -16.75 45.03
N TRP A 265 75.40 -16.38 46.29
CA TRP A 265 76.45 -16.04 47.23
C TRP A 265 77.31 -17.26 47.62
N VAL A 266 76.69 -18.43 47.79
CA VAL A 266 77.42 -19.70 47.98
C VAL A 266 78.30 -20.01 46.78
N GLU A 267 77.76 -19.90 45.56
CA GLU A 267 78.51 -20.12 44.31
C GLU A 267 79.70 -19.16 44.18
N ASP A 268 79.51 -17.85 44.46
CA ASP A 268 80.59 -16.86 44.48
C ASP A 268 81.69 -17.24 45.48
N MET A 269 81.31 -17.66 46.70
CA MET A 269 82.27 -18.07 47.72
C MET A 269 83.08 -19.30 47.34
N LEU A 270 82.43 -20.29 46.73
CA LEU A 270 83.11 -21.49 46.22
C LEU A 270 84.10 -21.18 45.09
N SER A 271 83.92 -20.06 44.38
CA SER A 271 84.79 -19.65 43.27
C SER A 271 86.05 -18.87 43.70
N LYS A 272 86.14 -18.37 44.94
CA LYS A 272 87.28 -17.57 45.40
C LYS A 272 88.50 -18.44 45.73
N LYS A 273 89.69 -17.92 45.41
CA LYS A 273 90.97 -18.61 45.64
C LYS A 273 91.64 -18.26 46.98
N ASP A 274 91.09 -17.30 47.73
CA ASP A 274 91.60 -16.91 49.04
C ASP A 274 91.04 -17.83 50.13
N VAL A 275 91.91 -18.72 50.63
CA VAL A 275 91.58 -19.75 51.63
C VAL A 275 91.20 -19.13 52.98
N ALA A 276 91.82 -18.02 53.38
CA ALA A 276 91.57 -17.41 54.68
C ALA A 276 90.19 -16.72 54.68
N GLN A 277 89.88 -15.99 53.61
CA GLN A 277 88.58 -15.35 53.44
C GLN A 277 87.44 -16.38 53.32
N PHE A 278 87.68 -17.51 52.65
CA PHE A 278 86.71 -18.59 52.55
C PHE A 278 86.36 -19.17 53.93
N ILE A 279 87.36 -19.64 54.69
CA ILE A 279 87.16 -20.28 56.00
C ILE A 279 86.48 -19.34 57.01
N GLN A 280 86.77 -18.03 56.97
CA GLN A 280 86.13 -17.04 57.84
C GLN A 280 84.62 -16.89 57.59
N ASN A 281 84.14 -17.12 56.36
CA ASN A 281 82.74 -16.95 55.99
C ASN A 281 81.92 -18.25 56.08
N VAL A 282 82.55 -19.43 56.18
CA VAL A 282 81.86 -20.74 56.24
C VAL A 282 80.79 -20.83 57.32
N PRO A 283 81.01 -20.37 58.58
CA PRO A 283 79.99 -20.50 59.63
C PRO A 283 78.70 -19.73 59.30
N GLU A 284 78.83 -18.52 58.75
CA GLU A 284 77.68 -17.71 58.32
C GLU A 284 76.96 -18.35 57.12
N LEU A 285 77.75 -19.01 56.26
CA LEU A 285 77.27 -19.66 55.05
C LEU A 285 76.46 -20.92 55.36
N GLU A 286 76.96 -21.77 56.24
CA GLU A 286 76.26 -22.96 56.73
C GLU A 286 74.97 -22.59 57.48
N GLU A 287 74.99 -21.53 58.29
CA GLU A 287 73.80 -21.07 59.02
C GLU A 287 72.70 -20.58 58.06
N LYS A 288 73.04 -19.69 57.10
CA LYS A 288 72.07 -19.16 56.13
C LYS A 288 71.54 -20.25 55.20
N MET A 289 72.41 -21.15 54.76
CA MET A 289 72.01 -22.25 53.87
C MET A 289 71.10 -23.25 54.59
N SER A 290 71.42 -23.61 55.84
CA SER A 290 70.57 -24.49 56.65
C SER A 290 69.19 -23.89 56.91
N LYS A 291 69.10 -22.57 57.15
CA LYS A 291 67.83 -21.85 57.34
C LYS A 291 66.96 -21.81 56.08
N GLU A 292 67.55 -21.72 54.89
CA GLU A 292 66.78 -21.75 53.64
C GLU A 292 66.34 -23.17 53.27
N ILE A 293 67.18 -24.19 53.50
CA ILE A 293 66.84 -25.59 53.23
C ILE A 293 65.73 -26.11 54.15
N ALA A 294 65.69 -25.65 55.40
CA ALA A 294 64.68 -26.07 56.38
C ALA A 294 63.28 -25.48 56.14
N GLN A 295 63.10 -24.59 55.15
CA GLN A 295 61.80 -24.00 54.87
C GLN A 295 60.91 -24.93 54.03
N GLU A 296 59.71 -25.24 54.53
CA GLU A 296 58.72 -26.01 53.77
C GLU A 296 58.05 -25.17 52.66
N VAL A 297 57.63 -25.87 51.60
CA VAL A 297 56.78 -25.33 50.53
C VAL A 297 55.33 -25.58 50.90
N GLU A 298 54.60 -24.50 51.20
CA GLU A 298 53.18 -24.59 51.54
C GLU A 298 52.34 -25.00 50.31
N PRO A 299 51.37 -25.92 50.46
CA PRO A 299 50.47 -26.34 49.39
C PRO A 299 49.56 -25.20 48.89
N ARG A 300 48.94 -25.41 47.73
CA ARG A 300 47.97 -24.48 47.13
C ARG A 300 46.71 -24.40 48.00
N SER A 301 46.16 -23.21 48.24
CA SER A 301 44.95 -23.09 49.08
C SER A 301 43.70 -23.58 48.34
N GLU A 302 42.83 -24.30 49.07
CA GLU A 302 41.58 -24.89 48.57
C GLU A 302 40.55 -23.83 48.15
N GLU A 303 40.64 -22.61 48.68
CA GLU A 303 39.71 -21.50 48.40
C GLU A 303 39.72 -21.07 46.92
N ALA A 304 40.82 -21.32 46.22
CA ALA A 304 40.94 -21.06 44.78
C ALA A 304 40.10 -22.02 43.90
N GLU A 305 39.74 -23.20 44.42
CA GLU A 305 38.96 -24.21 43.69
C GLU A 305 37.45 -23.99 43.75
N ALA A 306 36.98 -23.10 44.63
CA ALA A 306 35.55 -22.84 44.83
C ALA A 306 34.92 -22.02 43.67
N ILE A 307 35.63 -21.00 43.16
CA ILE A 307 35.14 -20.17 42.03
C ILE A 307 35.09 -20.96 40.71
N ILE A 308 36.01 -21.90 40.51
CA ILE A 308 36.03 -22.75 39.32
C ILE A 308 34.76 -23.63 39.23
N ARG A 309 34.09 -23.87 40.38
CA ARG A 309 32.87 -24.68 40.48
C ARG A 309 31.58 -23.87 40.46
N TRP A 310 31.63 -22.55 40.27
CA TRP A 310 30.42 -21.73 40.25
C TRP A 310 29.60 -22.03 38.98
N ASP A 311 28.40 -22.56 39.16
CA ASP A 311 27.48 -22.96 38.09
C ASP A 311 26.18 -22.13 38.17
N VAL A 312 25.76 -21.54 37.06
CA VAL A 312 24.62 -20.63 37.00
C VAL A 312 23.41 -21.36 36.41
N LYS A 313 22.38 -21.61 37.24
CA LYS A 313 21.14 -22.27 36.82
C LYS A 313 19.92 -21.36 37.03
N PHE A 314 19.16 -21.16 35.97
CA PHE A 314 17.90 -20.38 35.96
C PHE A 314 16.67 -21.22 35.58
N SER A 315 16.65 -22.50 35.95
CA SER A 315 15.58 -23.43 35.52
C SER A 315 14.21 -23.06 36.10
N ALA A 316 14.14 -22.69 37.37
CA ALA A 316 12.89 -22.31 38.03
C ALA A 316 12.38 -20.95 37.53
N GLU A 317 13.27 -19.99 37.33
CA GLU A 317 12.95 -18.65 36.84
C GLU A 317 12.44 -18.69 35.39
N ARG A 318 13.05 -19.53 34.54
CA ARG A 318 12.55 -19.77 33.18
C ARG A 318 11.15 -20.39 33.17
N GLU A 319 10.87 -21.29 34.10
CA GLU A 319 9.55 -21.90 34.22
C GLU A 319 8.50 -20.87 34.66
N ILE A 320 8.84 -19.97 35.60
CA ILE A 320 7.94 -18.90 36.04
C ILE A 320 7.65 -17.93 34.90
N ILE A 321 8.68 -17.42 34.22
CA ILE A 321 8.52 -16.48 33.11
C ILE A 321 7.78 -17.15 31.94
N GLY A 322 8.08 -18.42 31.64
CA GLY A 322 7.42 -19.16 30.57
C GLY A 322 5.93 -19.44 30.83
N LYS A 323 5.50 -19.43 32.09
CA LYS A 323 4.09 -19.57 32.50
C LYS A 323 3.36 -18.23 32.67
N MET A 324 4.03 -17.09 32.51
CA MET A 324 3.40 -15.78 32.63
C MET A 324 2.46 -15.56 31.43
N ASP A 325 1.17 -15.60 31.71
CA ASP A 325 0.11 -15.24 30.78
C ASP A 325 -0.31 -13.79 31.07
N PHE A 326 0.10 -12.88 30.19
CA PHE A 326 -0.22 -11.46 30.33
C PHE A 326 -1.72 -11.24 30.10
N CYS A 327 -2.37 -10.49 31.00
CA CYS A 327 -3.77 -10.08 30.90
C CYS A 327 -4.86 -11.10 31.33
N GLN A 328 -4.67 -11.86 32.41
CA GLN A 328 -5.72 -12.73 33.01
C GLN A 328 -6.86 -11.99 33.74
N GLY A 329 -7.10 -10.70 33.46
CA GLY A 329 -8.11 -9.91 34.17
C GLY A 329 -8.76 -8.90 33.24
N GLU A 330 -10.03 -9.15 32.91
CA GLU A 330 -10.91 -8.33 32.07
C GLU A 330 -10.50 -8.26 30.59
N GLU A 331 -10.66 -9.38 29.88
CA GLU A 331 -11.16 -9.29 28.51
C GLU A 331 -12.52 -8.59 28.58
N VAL A 332 -12.56 -7.26 28.46
CA VAL A 332 -13.76 -6.62 27.92
C VAL A 332 -13.66 -6.93 26.43
N PRO A 333 -14.50 -7.85 25.90
CA PRO A 333 -14.44 -8.19 24.50
C PRO A 333 -14.61 -6.88 23.73
N PHE A 334 -13.72 -6.60 22.78
CA PHE A 334 -13.87 -5.43 21.90
C PHE A 334 -15.29 -5.38 21.29
N GLN A 335 -15.94 -6.54 21.14
CA GLN A 335 -17.34 -6.72 20.75
C GLN A 335 -18.35 -6.00 21.67
N ASP A 336 -18.17 -6.02 22.99
CA ASP A 336 -19.08 -5.35 23.94
C ASP A 336 -18.92 -3.83 23.92
N LEU A 337 -17.70 -3.34 23.66
CA LEU A 337 -17.45 -1.92 23.48
C LEU A 337 -18.04 -1.41 22.16
N VAL A 338 -18.06 -2.23 21.10
CA VAL A 338 -18.74 -1.89 19.84
C VAL A 338 -20.25 -1.94 20.00
N ALA A 339 -20.79 -2.98 20.66
CA ALA A 339 -22.23 -3.13 20.89
C ALA A 339 -22.84 -2.02 21.77
N LYS A 340 -22.06 -1.46 22.71
CA LYS A 340 -22.53 -0.36 23.57
C LYS A 340 -22.72 0.96 22.81
N TYR A 341 -21.99 1.18 21.72
CA TYR A 341 -22.00 2.44 20.95
C TYR A 341 -22.67 2.30 19.58
N VAL A 342 -22.79 1.08 19.05
CA VAL A 342 -23.58 0.78 17.85
C VAL A 342 -24.99 0.36 18.30
N LYS A 343 -25.84 1.33 18.63
CA LYS A 343 -27.29 1.05 18.67
C LYS A 343 -27.79 0.96 17.24
N THR A 344 -27.94 -0.25 16.72
CA THR A 344 -28.76 -0.46 15.51
C THR A 344 -30.21 -0.13 15.80
N PRO A 345 -30.87 0.62 14.92
CA PRO A 345 -32.11 0.10 14.39
C PRO A 345 -32.18 0.26 12.87
N LEU A 346 -32.76 -0.73 12.18
CA LEU A 346 -33.75 -0.57 11.11
C LEU A 346 -34.06 -1.97 10.55
N THR A 347 -34.89 -2.71 11.27
CA THR A 347 -35.89 -3.56 10.62
C THR A 347 -37.05 -2.66 10.28
N ASN A 348 -37.47 -2.64 9.02
CA ASN A 348 -38.88 -2.56 8.68
C ASN A 348 -39.09 -3.20 7.32
N ASP A 349 -39.87 -4.25 7.37
CA ASP A 349 -40.41 -5.03 6.28
C ASP A 349 -41.21 -4.16 5.32
N THR A 350 -41.19 -4.54 4.05
CA THR A 350 -42.40 -4.64 3.23
C THR A 350 -42.11 -5.69 2.15
N GLU A 351 -42.85 -6.79 2.25
CA GLU A 351 -43.03 -7.81 1.22
C GLU A 351 -43.88 -7.25 0.06
N ASP A 352 -43.94 -8.02 -1.03
CA ASP A 352 -44.77 -7.88 -2.24
C ASP A 352 -44.22 -7.00 -3.39
N ASP A 353 -43.53 -7.62 -4.37
CA ASP A 353 -44.21 -8.10 -5.59
C ASP A 353 -43.23 -8.76 -6.59
N ALA A 354 -43.71 -9.83 -7.22
CA ALA A 354 -42.97 -10.72 -8.10
C ALA A 354 -42.95 -10.24 -9.58
N CYS A 355 -41.96 -10.78 -10.31
CA CYS A 355 -41.94 -11.00 -11.76
C CYS A 355 -41.72 -9.79 -12.68
N CYS A 356 -40.55 -9.76 -13.34
CA CYS A 356 -40.45 -10.00 -14.79
C CYS A 356 -38.99 -10.13 -15.22
N ALA A 357 -38.64 -11.30 -15.75
CA ALA A 357 -37.48 -11.48 -16.62
C ALA A 357 -37.77 -10.89 -18.00
N GLY A 358 -36.77 -10.29 -18.64
CA GLY A 358 -36.89 -9.82 -20.01
C GLY A 358 -35.67 -9.06 -20.51
N ASN A 359 -34.78 -9.80 -21.15
CA ASN A 359 -33.60 -9.35 -21.91
C ASN A 359 -33.81 -8.07 -22.72
N ARG A 360 -32.73 -7.28 -22.89
CA ARG A 360 -32.13 -7.02 -24.22
C ARG A 360 -30.84 -6.18 -24.13
N ASP A 361 -29.93 -6.59 -24.99
CA ASP A 361 -28.63 -6.04 -25.35
C ASP A 361 -28.69 -4.59 -25.86
N ASP A 362 -27.62 -3.82 -25.65
CA ASP A 362 -26.75 -3.30 -26.73
C ASP A 362 -25.83 -2.16 -26.25
N ASP A 363 -24.58 -2.28 -26.70
CA ASP A 363 -23.50 -1.30 -26.92
C ASP A 363 -23.75 0.20 -26.65
N VAL A 364 -22.75 0.87 -26.03
CA VAL A 364 -21.82 1.79 -26.73
C VAL A 364 -20.89 2.46 -25.70
N SER A 365 -19.60 2.44 -26.04
CA SER A 365 -18.49 3.10 -25.34
C SER A 365 -18.59 4.63 -25.24
N PRO A 366 -17.81 5.28 -24.35
CA PRO A 366 -18.07 6.62 -23.85
C PRO A 366 -17.23 7.70 -24.54
N SER A 367 -17.49 8.96 -24.14
CA SER A 367 -16.61 10.15 -24.12
C SER A 367 -17.13 11.31 -25.01
N PRO A 368 -16.61 12.54 -24.86
CA PRO A 368 -16.13 13.25 -23.66
C PRO A 368 -16.68 14.71 -23.64
N SER A 369 -16.26 15.49 -22.64
CA SER A 369 -15.56 16.79 -22.83
C SER A 369 -15.87 17.76 -21.68
N THR A 370 -14.83 18.08 -20.90
CA THR A 370 -14.16 19.39 -20.88
C THR A 370 -15.02 20.49 -20.23
N SER A 371 -14.53 21.26 -19.28
CA SER A 371 -13.39 22.15 -19.45
C SER A 371 -13.21 22.88 -18.10
N SER A 372 -12.01 22.84 -17.53
CA SER A 372 -10.98 23.88 -17.67
C SER A 372 -11.14 25.01 -16.65
N SER A 373 -10.10 25.24 -15.86
CA SER A 373 -9.19 26.38 -16.04
C SER A 373 -8.35 26.48 -14.75
N SER A 374 -7.05 26.20 -14.74
CA SER A 374 -5.91 26.70 -15.53
C SER A 374 -5.15 27.82 -14.84
N SER A 375 -3.87 27.85 -15.21
CA SER A 375 -2.83 28.88 -15.07
C SER A 375 -1.89 28.67 -13.88
N ASP A 376 -0.58 28.80 -14.02
CA ASP A 376 0.38 28.97 -15.13
C ASP A 376 1.75 28.96 -14.42
N GLY A 377 2.91 28.62 -14.97
CA GLY A 377 3.28 28.26 -16.32
C GLY A 377 4.82 28.22 -16.45
N ARG A 378 5.26 27.63 -17.57
CA ARG A 378 6.46 27.91 -18.41
C ARG A 378 7.86 27.87 -17.78
N SER A 379 8.90 27.30 -18.41
CA SER A 379 9.26 27.30 -19.84
C SER A 379 10.32 26.19 -20.11
N SER A 380 10.26 25.44 -21.24
CA SER A 380 11.18 25.52 -22.40
C SER A 380 12.63 25.09 -22.12
N LEU A 381 13.35 24.24 -22.87
CA LEU A 381 13.26 23.63 -24.20
C LEU A 381 14.31 22.49 -24.23
N LEU A 382 14.02 21.44 -25.00
CA LEU A 382 14.90 20.51 -25.71
C LEU A 382 16.41 20.49 -25.35
N ASP A 383 16.90 19.39 -24.78
CA ASP A 383 18.10 18.72 -25.29
C ASP A 383 18.20 17.26 -24.77
N THR A 384 18.25 16.30 -25.69
CA THR A 384 18.52 14.89 -25.38
C THR A 384 20.01 14.71 -25.06
N PRO A 385 20.42 14.09 -23.94
CA PRO A 385 21.82 13.71 -23.76
C PRO A 385 22.09 12.35 -24.40
N ARG A 386 22.87 12.40 -25.49
CA ARG A 386 23.61 11.30 -26.09
C ARG A 386 24.28 10.39 -25.04
N ARG A 387 24.28 9.08 -25.34
CA ARG A 387 25.19 8.04 -24.79
C ARG A 387 26.57 8.63 -24.48
N ARG A 388 26.92 8.74 -23.19
CA ARG A 388 28.28 9.10 -22.75
C ARG A 388 29.09 7.82 -22.59
N ASP A 389 30.20 7.74 -23.30
CA ASP A 389 31.20 6.68 -23.15
C ASP A 389 31.73 6.61 -21.71
N TYR A 390 31.29 5.60 -20.95
CA TYR A 390 31.74 5.28 -19.59
C TYR A 390 33.24 4.97 -19.46
N ARG A 391 33.98 4.90 -20.58
CA ARG A 391 35.38 4.47 -20.63
C ARG A 391 36.41 5.48 -20.07
N SER A 392 36.11 6.78 -19.98
CA SER A 392 37.12 7.78 -19.56
C SER A 392 37.06 8.19 -18.09
N SER A 393 35.96 7.95 -17.37
CA SER A 393 35.79 8.41 -15.98
C SER A 393 36.54 7.56 -14.95
N LEU A 394 36.73 6.26 -15.24
CA LEU A 394 37.31 5.29 -14.31
C LEU A 394 38.85 5.36 -14.19
N ARG A 395 39.57 5.96 -15.15
CA ARG A 395 41.04 5.84 -15.18
C ARG A 395 41.82 6.87 -14.34
N ASP A 396 41.37 8.12 -14.19
CA ASP A 396 42.31 9.16 -13.72
C ASP A 396 42.04 9.81 -12.35
N ARG A 397 40.88 9.58 -11.70
CA ARG A 397 40.57 10.25 -10.40
C ARG A 397 40.24 9.34 -9.21
N GLY A 398 39.81 8.11 -9.45
CA GLY A 398 39.46 7.14 -8.37
C GLY A 398 40.67 6.33 -7.88
N SER A 399 41.45 5.76 -8.81
CA SER A 399 42.62 4.95 -8.47
C SER A 399 43.72 5.73 -7.75
N SER A 400 43.94 7.00 -8.11
CA SER A 400 44.98 7.83 -7.48
C SER A 400 44.68 8.21 -6.02
N ALA A 401 43.41 8.13 -5.58
CA ALA A 401 43.02 8.34 -4.20
C ALA A 401 43.20 7.05 -3.36
N LEU A 402 42.90 5.89 -3.94
CA LEU A 402 43.12 4.57 -3.34
C LEU A 402 44.61 4.24 -3.21
N ASP A 403 45.42 4.54 -4.23
CA ASP A 403 46.88 4.33 -4.18
C ASP A 403 47.58 5.24 -3.16
N ARG A 404 47.04 6.45 -2.93
CA ARG A 404 47.51 7.35 -1.87
C ARG A 404 47.12 6.88 -0.48
N ALA A 405 45.98 6.18 -0.34
CA ALA A 405 45.54 5.59 0.92
C ALA A 405 46.39 4.37 1.30
N ASP A 406 46.71 3.47 0.35
CA ASP A 406 47.54 2.29 0.60
C ASP A 406 49.00 2.65 0.93
N ARG A 407 49.61 3.65 0.25
CA ARG A 407 50.99 4.08 0.54
C ARG A 407 51.19 4.76 1.90
N ALA A 408 50.12 5.26 2.52
CA ALA A 408 50.19 5.94 3.81
C ALA A 408 49.87 5.01 4.99
N ALA A 409 49.29 3.83 4.73
CA ALA A 409 49.09 2.78 5.74
C ALA A 409 50.40 2.12 6.18
N THR A 410 51.49 2.36 5.45
CA THR A 410 52.82 1.78 5.71
C THR A 410 53.81 2.76 6.36
N SER A 411 53.41 4.00 6.70
CA SER A 411 54.29 5.02 7.29
C SER A 411 53.90 5.39 8.74
N SER A 412 54.88 5.40 9.65
CA SER A 412 54.84 5.93 11.04
C SER A 412 55.72 7.20 11.12
N PRO A 413 55.62 8.21 12.04
CA PRO A 413 54.77 8.47 13.23
C PRO A 413 54.21 9.94 13.38
N ALA A 414 53.61 10.26 14.55
CA ALA A 414 53.33 11.55 15.26
C ALA A 414 51.84 11.84 15.60
N ASP A 415 51.55 12.07 16.90
CA ASP A 415 50.38 11.49 17.57
C ASP A 415 49.08 12.31 17.65
N ASP A 416 49.05 13.59 17.27
CA ASP A 416 47.82 14.40 17.40
C ASP A 416 47.09 14.70 16.08
N ASP A 417 47.76 14.66 14.93
CA ASP A 417 47.15 14.96 13.62
C ASP A 417 46.69 13.70 12.84
N PHE A 418 46.96 12.52 13.41
CA PHE A 418 46.70 11.24 12.72
C PHE A 418 45.22 10.83 12.74
N GLY A 419 44.46 11.20 13.78
CA GLY A 419 43.04 10.83 13.93
C GLY A 419 42.08 11.66 13.06
N SER A 420 42.35 12.96 12.90
CA SER A 420 41.69 13.86 11.93
C SER A 420 41.95 13.38 10.50
N ALA A 421 43.21 13.06 10.18
CA ALA A 421 43.61 12.54 8.89
C ALA A 421 42.94 11.18 8.58
N LEU A 422 42.88 10.25 9.54
CA LEU A 422 42.26 8.94 9.35
C LEU A 422 40.74 9.02 9.14
N ARG A 423 40.05 9.94 9.84
CA ARG A 423 38.64 10.24 9.59
C ARG A 423 38.40 10.84 8.20
N ALA A 424 39.21 11.84 7.81
CA ALA A 424 39.13 12.42 6.47
C ALA A 424 39.40 11.37 5.36
N ARG A 425 40.32 10.44 5.61
CA ARG A 425 40.63 9.31 4.72
C ARG A 425 39.48 8.31 4.63
N ARG A 426 38.82 7.97 5.75
CA ARG A 426 37.61 7.12 5.76
C ARG A 426 36.49 7.75 4.94
N THR A 427 36.24 9.04 5.13
CA THR A 427 35.22 9.77 4.36
C THR A 427 35.56 9.81 2.87
N ALA A 428 36.83 10.03 2.52
CA ALA A 428 37.28 9.99 1.12
C ALA A 428 37.15 8.59 0.48
N ALA A 429 37.45 7.52 1.24
CA ALA A 429 37.26 6.13 0.81
C ALA A 429 35.77 5.80 0.60
N ALA A 430 34.89 6.21 1.52
CA ALA A 430 33.44 6.04 1.42
C ALA A 430 32.86 6.76 0.18
N SER A 431 33.23 8.02 -0.05
CA SER A 431 32.78 8.79 -1.23
C SER A 431 33.37 8.29 -2.55
N ALA A 432 34.51 7.59 -2.52
CA ALA A 432 35.06 6.91 -3.69
C ALA A 432 34.27 5.63 -3.99
N LEU A 433 34.00 4.81 -2.96
CA LEU A 433 33.24 3.56 -3.10
C LEU A 433 31.82 3.80 -3.62
N GLU A 434 31.12 4.80 -3.08
CA GLU A 434 29.76 5.16 -3.52
C GLU A 434 29.69 5.61 -5.00
N ARG A 435 30.76 6.23 -5.51
CA ARG A 435 30.87 6.58 -6.94
C ARG A 435 31.11 5.34 -7.80
N ILE A 436 31.91 4.39 -7.31
CA ILE A 436 32.14 3.11 -7.99
C ILE A 436 30.84 2.31 -8.03
N GLU A 437 30.10 2.21 -6.93
CA GLU A 437 28.80 1.52 -6.85
C GLU A 437 27.79 2.05 -7.88
N ARG A 438 27.63 3.38 -7.96
CA ARG A 438 26.74 4.01 -8.95
C ARG A 438 27.14 3.71 -10.39
N THR A 439 28.45 3.65 -10.65
CA THR A 439 28.95 3.34 -12.00
C THR A 439 28.76 1.86 -12.32
N THR A 440 28.95 0.95 -11.36
CA THR A 440 28.72 -0.49 -11.53
C THR A 440 27.24 -0.81 -11.70
N ALA A 441 26.35 -0.17 -10.93
CA ALA A 441 24.90 -0.32 -11.06
C ALA A 441 24.43 0.12 -12.46
N ALA A 442 24.90 1.28 -12.95
CA ALA A 442 24.59 1.73 -14.31
C ALA A 442 25.10 0.78 -15.40
N LEU A 443 26.28 0.15 -15.21
CA LEU A 443 26.81 -0.87 -16.12
C LEU A 443 25.99 -2.18 -16.09
N LEU A 444 25.42 -2.53 -14.95
CA LEU A 444 24.51 -3.69 -14.80
C LEU A 444 23.14 -3.40 -15.43
N ASP A 445 22.64 -2.18 -15.33
CA ASP A 445 21.38 -1.78 -15.96
C ASP A 445 21.53 -1.71 -17.49
N ASP A 446 22.60 -1.11 -18.01
CA ASP A 446 22.88 -1.07 -19.46
C ASP A 446 23.12 -2.47 -20.06
N ALA A 447 23.48 -3.46 -19.23
CA ALA A 447 23.63 -4.86 -19.64
C ALA A 447 22.31 -5.66 -19.65
N SER A 448 21.17 -5.04 -19.32
CA SER A 448 19.84 -5.67 -19.33
C SER A 448 19.06 -5.52 -20.65
N ASP A 449 19.49 -4.63 -21.55
CA ASP A 449 18.89 -4.45 -22.88
C ASP A 449 19.49 -5.44 -23.91
N TYR A 450 18.66 -6.37 -24.40
CA TYR A 450 19.08 -7.50 -25.23
C TYR A 450 19.46 -7.15 -26.68
N ARG A 451 20.39 -7.97 -27.23
CA ARG A 451 20.87 -8.11 -28.63
C ARG A 451 21.91 -7.09 -29.12
N SER A 452 23.20 -7.29 -28.81
CA SER A 452 24.28 -6.90 -29.73
C SER A 452 25.65 -7.53 -29.36
N PRO A 453 26.61 -7.71 -30.30
CA PRO A 453 27.95 -8.30 -30.09
C PRO A 453 28.92 -7.48 -29.20
N ALA A 454 28.42 -6.58 -28.35
CA ALA A 454 29.24 -5.77 -27.45
C ALA A 454 29.63 -6.48 -26.13
N SER A 455 29.29 -7.78 -25.97
CA SER A 455 29.40 -8.54 -24.71
C SER A 455 30.81 -8.59 -24.12
N TYR A 456 31.85 -8.64 -24.97
CA TYR A 456 33.24 -8.69 -24.48
C TYR A 456 33.72 -7.35 -23.88
N ARG A 457 33.23 -6.21 -24.40
CA ARG A 457 33.64 -4.88 -23.90
C ARG A 457 32.92 -4.52 -22.60
N THR A 458 31.68 -4.99 -22.41
CA THR A 458 30.91 -4.85 -21.18
C THR A 458 31.41 -5.80 -20.09
N ALA A 459 31.72 -7.06 -20.42
CA ALA A 459 32.32 -8.01 -19.47
C ALA A 459 33.67 -7.50 -18.91
N SER A 460 34.55 -6.98 -19.76
CA SER A 460 35.84 -6.39 -19.34
C SER A 460 35.68 -5.09 -18.54
N ALA A 461 34.59 -4.33 -18.78
CA ALA A 461 34.27 -3.14 -17.97
C ALA A 461 33.71 -3.51 -16.60
N LEU A 462 32.89 -4.56 -16.55
CA LEU A 462 32.32 -5.12 -15.33
C LEU A 462 33.40 -5.76 -14.43
N ASP A 463 34.39 -6.42 -15.05
CA ASP A 463 35.56 -6.96 -14.34
C ASP A 463 36.42 -5.86 -13.68
N ARG A 464 36.73 -4.79 -14.43
CA ARG A 464 37.43 -3.62 -13.87
C ARG A 464 36.63 -2.94 -12.76
N ALA A 465 35.30 -2.91 -12.87
CA ALA A 465 34.41 -2.36 -11.87
C ALA A 465 34.37 -3.24 -10.61
N ASN A 466 34.37 -4.56 -10.76
CA ASN A 466 34.46 -5.53 -9.66
C ASN A 466 35.77 -5.42 -8.89
N SER A 467 36.91 -5.36 -9.58
CA SER A 467 38.19 -5.18 -8.89
C SER A 467 38.30 -3.81 -8.22
N ALA A 468 37.63 -2.78 -8.76
CA ALA A 468 37.59 -1.46 -8.14
C ALA A 468 36.70 -1.43 -6.88
N LEU A 469 35.56 -2.13 -6.90
CA LEU A 469 34.71 -2.32 -5.72
C LEU A 469 35.47 -3.06 -4.63
N GLU A 470 36.17 -4.15 -4.97
CA GLU A 470 36.99 -4.91 -4.02
C GLU A 470 38.05 -4.06 -3.33
N ARG A 471 38.85 -3.32 -4.11
CA ARG A 471 39.87 -2.42 -3.55
C ARG A 471 39.26 -1.31 -2.69
N GLY A 472 38.10 -0.78 -3.08
CA GLY A 472 37.39 0.25 -2.32
C GLY A 472 36.83 -0.25 -0.99
N SER A 473 36.21 -1.43 -0.99
CA SER A 473 35.67 -2.07 0.22
C SER A 473 36.80 -2.42 1.19
N SER A 474 37.89 -3.05 0.72
CA SER A 474 39.02 -3.39 1.58
C SER A 474 39.75 -2.15 2.13
N ALA A 475 39.82 -1.05 1.37
CA ALA A 475 40.40 0.20 1.88
C ALA A 475 39.52 0.82 2.98
N LEU A 476 38.20 0.81 2.82
CA LEU A 476 37.25 1.31 3.81
C LEU A 476 37.32 0.46 5.10
N GLU A 477 37.30 -0.87 4.99
CA GLU A 477 37.46 -1.81 6.10
C GLU A 477 38.75 -1.57 6.90
N ARG A 478 39.90 -1.44 6.21
CA ARG A 478 41.19 -1.15 6.87
C ARG A 478 41.16 0.16 7.64
N THR A 479 40.59 1.23 7.06
CA THR A 479 40.52 2.53 7.75
C THR A 479 39.54 2.55 8.93
N SER A 480 38.44 1.79 8.84
CA SER A 480 37.48 1.63 9.93
C SER A 480 38.08 0.82 11.09
N ALA A 481 38.75 -0.31 10.80
CA ALA A 481 39.41 -1.13 11.81
C ALA A 481 40.51 -0.36 12.57
N LEU A 482 41.27 0.49 11.88
CA LEU A 482 42.29 1.35 12.51
C LEU A 482 41.66 2.44 13.41
N LEU A 483 40.47 2.94 13.08
CA LEU A 483 39.74 3.90 13.92
C LEU A 483 39.13 3.22 15.16
N GLU A 484 38.58 2.02 15.00
CA GLU A 484 38.06 1.20 16.10
C GLU A 484 39.16 0.79 17.08
N GLY A 485 40.32 0.34 16.58
CA GLY A 485 41.49 0.04 17.41
C GLY A 485 41.96 1.25 18.22
N ARG A 486 41.97 2.46 17.64
CA ARG A 486 42.29 3.69 18.40
C ARG A 486 41.18 4.12 19.36
N ARG A 487 39.91 3.86 19.05
CA ARG A 487 38.78 4.11 19.96
C ARG A 487 38.95 3.24 21.20
N ALA A 488 39.28 1.95 21.01
CA ALA A 488 39.59 1.01 22.08
C ALA A 488 40.80 1.43 22.91
N GLU A 489 41.92 1.81 22.27
CA GLU A 489 43.13 2.26 22.98
C GLU A 489 42.91 3.58 23.75
N ARG A 490 42.10 4.50 23.23
CA ARG A 490 41.70 5.73 23.94
C ARG A 490 40.78 5.45 25.12
N THR A 491 39.81 4.54 24.98
CA THR A 491 38.94 4.14 26.10
C THR A 491 39.73 3.41 27.18
N GLU A 492 40.74 2.62 26.80
CA GLU A 492 41.63 1.93 27.73
C GLU A 492 42.56 2.91 28.45
N ARG A 493 43.19 3.87 27.73
CA ARG A 493 43.98 4.96 28.34
C ARG A 493 43.13 5.89 29.22
N ALA A 494 41.90 6.23 28.80
CA ALA A 494 40.99 7.04 29.61
C ALA A 494 40.57 6.31 30.89
N SER A 495 40.31 5.00 30.80
CA SER A 495 40.02 4.15 31.96
C SER A 495 41.23 4.00 32.88
N ALA A 496 42.46 4.00 32.34
CA ALA A 496 43.69 3.98 33.12
C ALA A 496 43.99 5.32 33.83
N ILE A 497 43.67 6.46 33.21
CA ILE A 497 43.84 7.81 33.79
C ILE A 497 42.77 8.08 34.87
N LEU A 498 41.51 7.68 34.63
CA LEU A 498 40.41 7.76 35.59
C LEU A 498 40.53 6.75 36.76
N GLY A 499 41.53 5.87 36.70
CA GLY A 499 41.91 4.97 37.79
C GLY A 499 42.62 5.65 38.95
N HIS A 500 43.10 6.89 38.81
CA HIS A 500 43.96 7.54 39.81
C HIS A 500 43.37 8.74 40.56
N ASP A 501 42.17 9.23 40.22
CA ASP A 501 41.50 10.31 40.96
C ASP A 501 40.00 10.02 41.15
N ARG A 502 39.71 9.09 42.05
CA ARG A 502 38.33 8.81 42.50
C ARG A 502 38.02 9.60 43.76
N GLU A 503 37.76 10.91 43.61
CA GLU A 503 36.87 11.62 44.57
C GLU A 503 36.38 13.02 44.17
N ARG A 504 36.75 13.59 43.01
CA ARG A 504 36.34 14.98 42.68
C ARG A 504 35.52 15.22 41.41
N ASP A 505 35.31 14.24 40.54
CA ASP A 505 34.67 14.48 39.22
C ASP A 505 33.27 13.87 39.02
N ARG A 506 32.60 13.38 40.08
CA ARG A 506 31.17 12.96 39.97
C ARG A 506 30.21 14.13 39.68
N ASP A 507 30.63 15.37 39.94
CA ASP A 507 29.78 16.55 39.74
C ASP A 507 30.00 17.24 38.38
N ARG A 508 31.07 16.92 37.63
CA ARG A 508 31.33 17.48 36.31
C ARG A 508 30.71 16.67 35.16
N GLU A 509 30.69 15.35 35.26
CA GLU A 509 30.11 14.49 34.21
C GLU A 509 28.58 14.59 34.10
N ARG A 510 27.89 15.07 35.15
CA ARG A 510 26.44 15.28 35.12
C ARG A 510 26.02 16.49 34.27
N ASN A 511 26.95 17.36 33.86
CA ASN A 511 26.63 18.65 33.22
C ASN A 511 27.21 18.84 31.81
N GLU A 512 28.01 17.92 31.28
CA GLU A 512 28.54 17.99 29.89
C GLU A 512 28.10 16.81 29.00
N GLY A 513 27.15 16.00 29.47
CA GLY A 513 26.53 14.94 28.68
C GLY A 513 25.51 15.48 27.70
N LEU A 514 25.92 16.18 26.64
CA LEU A 514 25.14 16.40 25.41
C LEU A 514 26.08 16.83 24.26
N SER A 515 26.05 16.09 23.14
CA SER A 515 26.38 16.53 21.77
C SER A 515 27.71 16.10 21.09
N THR A 516 28.30 14.92 21.32
CA THR A 516 29.35 14.41 20.39
C THR A 516 29.30 12.92 19.99
N SER A 517 28.46 12.07 20.60
CA SER A 517 28.36 10.65 20.24
C SER A 517 27.51 10.36 18.99
N SER A 518 26.43 11.09 18.74
CA SER A 518 25.52 10.79 17.61
C SER A 518 26.22 10.85 16.24
N ARG A 519 27.06 11.86 15.99
CA ARG A 519 27.74 11.99 14.68
C ARG A 519 28.74 10.89 14.35
N HIS A 520 29.28 10.17 15.33
CA HIS A 520 30.31 9.15 15.09
C HIS A 520 29.69 7.79 14.80
N ASP A 521 28.63 7.44 15.52
CA ASP A 521 27.90 6.18 15.34
C ASP A 521 27.06 6.19 14.04
N ASP A 522 26.60 7.36 13.59
CA ASP A 522 25.95 7.55 12.27
C ASP A 522 26.92 7.28 11.09
N ILE A 523 28.21 7.60 11.25
CA ILE A 523 29.22 7.41 10.17
C ILE A 523 29.67 5.94 10.10
N ASP A 524 29.71 5.21 11.22
CA ASP A 524 30.05 3.77 11.26
C ASP A 524 28.92 2.93 10.64
N THR A 525 27.66 3.30 10.92
CA THR A 525 26.46 2.70 10.30
C THR A 525 26.43 2.92 8.79
N SER A 526 26.84 4.12 8.33
CA SER A 526 26.93 4.44 6.90
C SER A 526 28.02 3.64 6.17
N ALA A 527 29.19 3.42 6.81
CA ALA A 527 30.27 2.62 6.22
C ALA A 527 29.89 1.13 6.07
N MET A 528 29.23 0.55 7.08
CA MET A 528 28.74 -0.84 7.01
C MET A 528 27.66 -1.04 5.95
N SER A 529 26.77 -0.05 5.78
CA SER A 529 25.79 -0.05 4.69
C SER A 529 26.45 -0.02 3.31
N LEU A 530 27.48 0.81 3.12
CA LEU A 530 28.25 0.87 1.87
C LEU A 530 29.00 -0.44 1.58
N LEU A 531 29.60 -1.07 2.59
CA LEU A 531 30.26 -2.37 2.41
C LEU A 531 29.26 -3.45 1.98
N SER A 532 28.07 -3.47 2.59
CA SER A 532 27.00 -4.42 2.25
C SER A 532 26.49 -4.24 0.80
N ARG A 533 26.23 -2.99 0.37
CA ARG A 533 25.83 -2.68 -1.02
C ARG A 533 26.92 -3.05 -2.02
N SER A 534 28.18 -2.76 -1.70
CA SER A 534 29.31 -3.09 -2.56
C SER A 534 29.46 -4.61 -2.76
N ALA A 535 29.24 -5.40 -1.71
CA ALA A 535 29.27 -6.86 -1.77
C ALA A 535 28.12 -7.42 -2.63
N ALA A 536 26.92 -6.85 -2.52
CA ALA A 536 25.76 -7.23 -3.35
C ALA A 536 26.00 -6.94 -4.84
N LEU A 537 26.57 -5.77 -5.17
CA LEU A 537 26.91 -5.41 -6.55
C LEU A 537 28.01 -6.31 -7.12
N ARG A 538 29.02 -6.68 -6.32
CA ARG A 538 30.07 -7.65 -6.73
C ARG A 538 29.49 -9.02 -7.05
N ARG A 539 28.58 -9.54 -6.20
CA ARG A 539 27.88 -10.83 -6.46
C ARG A 539 27.06 -10.77 -7.74
N SER A 540 26.32 -9.68 -7.94
CA SER A 540 25.51 -9.46 -9.14
C SER A 540 26.37 -9.40 -10.42
N ALA A 541 27.53 -8.76 -10.33
CA ALA A 541 28.45 -8.64 -11.45
C ALA A 541 29.20 -9.94 -11.76
N MET A 542 29.56 -10.74 -10.74
CA MET A 542 30.15 -12.08 -10.92
C MET A 542 29.14 -13.08 -11.50
N ALA A 543 27.87 -13.05 -11.07
CA ALA A 543 26.82 -13.91 -11.60
C ALA A 543 26.51 -13.64 -13.09
N ARG A 544 26.70 -12.40 -13.55
CA ARG A 544 26.58 -12.04 -14.97
C ARG A 544 27.80 -12.44 -15.81
N GLN A 545 28.96 -12.64 -15.18
CA GLN A 545 30.14 -13.16 -15.87
C GLN A 545 30.03 -14.68 -16.08
N SER A 546 29.54 -15.43 -15.09
CA SER A 546 29.33 -16.88 -15.21
C SER A 546 28.23 -17.26 -16.20
N SER A 547 27.17 -16.46 -16.31
CA SER A 547 26.07 -16.70 -17.27
C SER A 547 26.43 -16.42 -18.73
N SER A 548 27.51 -15.67 -19.02
CA SER A 548 28.02 -15.49 -20.38
C SER A 548 28.86 -16.68 -20.87
N GLU A 549 29.38 -17.52 -19.97
CA GLU A 549 30.21 -18.68 -20.30
C GLU A 549 29.39 -19.99 -20.38
N THR A 550 28.21 -20.04 -19.78
CA THR A 550 27.34 -21.23 -19.74
C THR A 550 26.26 -21.27 -20.84
N ALA A 551 26.00 -20.16 -21.53
CA ALA A 551 24.94 -20.07 -22.54
C ALA A 551 25.19 -20.87 -23.84
N ASP A 552 26.40 -21.37 -24.08
CA ASP A 552 26.74 -22.15 -25.27
C ASP A 552 26.63 -23.69 -25.08
N ALA A 553 26.32 -24.19 -23.88
CA ALA A 553 26.39 -25.63 -23.57
C ALA A 553 25.04 -26.38 -23.49
N ASP A 554 23.92 -25.74 -23.14
CA ASP A 554 22.67 -26.45 -22.76
C ASP A 554 21.55 -26.43 -23.82
N ALA A 555 21.84 -26.08 -25.07
CA ALA A 555 20.83 -26.01 -26.15
C ALA A 555 20.38 -27.37 -26.74
N ALA A 556 20.73 -28.50 -26.12
CA ALA A 556 20.37 -29.82 -26.65
C ALA A 556 20.03 -30.80 -25.52
N THR A 557 18.77 -30.84 -25.10
CA THR A 557 17.93 -32.04 -24.90
C THR A 557 16.72 -31.73 -23.99
N SER A 558 15.59 -32.39 -24.28
CA SER A 558 14.30 -32.38 -23.57
C SER A 558 13.31 -31.24 -23.86
N ASP A 559 12.85 -31.22 -25.11
CA ASP A 559 11.44 -30.97 -25.42
C ASP A 559 10.63 -32.24 -25.08
N VAL A 560 9.54 -32.10 -24.31
CA VAL A 560 8.27 -32.88 -24.30
C VAL A 560 7.58 -32.74 -22.92
N GLY A 561 6.47 -31.97 -22.89
CA GLY A 561 5.39 -31.98 -21.87
C GLY A 561 5.64 -31.09 -20.64
N SER A 562 4.89 -30.02 -20.33
CA SER A 562 3.49 -29.75 -20.62
C SER A 562 3.22 -28.24 -20.58
N ARG A 563 2.50 -27.76 -21.59
CA ARG A 563 1.76 -26.50 -21.54
C ARG A 563 0.73 -26.59 -20.40
N SER A 564 0.81 -25.72 -19.40
CA SER A 564 -0.35 -25.38 -18.59
C SER A 564 -0.34 -23.87 -18.29
N ALA A 565 -1.02 -23.14 -19.17
CA ALA A 565 -1.48 -21.78 -18.94
C ALA A 565 -2.79 -21.66 -19.72
N ALA A 566 -3.92 -22.04 -19.09
CA ALA A 566 -5.29 -21.69 -19.52
C ALA A 566 -6.44 -22.25 -18.65
N GLY A 567 -6.22 -23.15 -17.68
CA GLY A 567 -7.30 -23.71 -16.85
C GLY A 567 -7.01 -23.51 -15.37
N GLY A 568 -7.94 -22.90 -14.62
CA GLY A 568 -7.84 -22.62 -13.18
C GLY A 568 -7.80 -23.85 -12.28
N GLN A 569 -6.97 -24.84 -12.60
CA GLN A 569 -6.68 -26.01 -11.78
C GLN A 569 -5.32 -25.80 -11.10
N GLY A 570 -5.27 -26.04 -9.80
CA GLY A 570 -4.09 -25.91 -8.96
C GLY A 570 -3.05 -26.99 -9.25
N LEU A 571 -1.88 -26.84 -8.62
CA LEU A 571 -0.75 -27.73 -8.77
C LEU A 571 -1.09 -29.12 -8.21
N LEU A 572 -0.96 -30.13 -9.06
CA LEU A 572 -1.07 -31.53 -8.66
C LEU A 572 0.34 -32.07 -8.36
N PHE A 573 0.57 -32.42 -7.09
CA PHE A 573 1.80 -33.05 -6.60
C PHE A 573 1.52 -33.92 -5.36
N ARG A 574 2.50 -34.76 -5.00
CA ARG A 574 2.52 -35.54 -3.76
C ARG A 574 3.80 -35.26 -2.99
N LEU A 575 3.85 -35.61 -1.71
CA LEU A 575 5.06 -35.59 -0.91
C LEU A 575 5.99 -36.72 -1.37
N ASP A 576 7.27 -36.42 -1.56
CA ASP A 576 8.26 -37.37 -2.03
C ASP A 576 8.90 -38.14 -0.85
N PRO A 577 8.63 -39.45 -0.70
CA PRO A 577 9.20 -40.26 0.38
C PRO A 577 10.73 -40.33 0.36
N LYS A 578 11.37 -40.09 -0.79
CA LYS A 578 12.83 -40.09 -0.92
C LYS A 578 13.48 -38.90 -0.25
N THR A 579 12.73 -37.82 -0.05
CA THR A 579 13.20 -36.59 0.58
C THR A 579 12.83 -36.51 2.06
N ALA A 580 11.78 -37.22 2.49
CA ALA A 580 11.21 -37.13 3.83
C ALA A 580 12.21 -37.49 4.94
N HIS A 581 12.33 -36.65 5.97
CA HIS A 581 13.09 -36.99 7.17
C HIS A 581 12.54 -38.27 7.84
N ARG A 582 13.38 -38.98 8.62
CA ARG A 582 13.01 -40.26 9.26
C ARG A 582 11.86 -40.11 10.25
N ASP A 583 11.86 -39.02 11.01
CA ASP A 583 10.79 -38.67 11.97
C ASP A 583 9.48 -38.19 11.30
N LEU A 584 9.37 -38.27 9.97
CA LEU A 584 8.17 -37.89 9.22
C LEU A 584 7.52 -39.11 8.60
N LYS A 585 6.26 -39.31 8.96
CA LYS A 585 5.42 -40.38 8.43
C LYS A 585 4.50 -39.82 7.36
N LEU A 586 4.60 -40.41 6.16
CA LEU A 586 3.74 -40.05 5.03
C LEU A 586 2.55 -41.00 4.95
N THR A 587 1.34 -40.43 4.90
CA THR A 587 0.08 -41.19 4.82
C THR A 587 -0.82 -40.62 3.72
N ASN A 588 -2.01 -41.20 3.57
CA ASN A 588 -3.03 -40.74 2.61
C ASN A 588 -2.51 -40.64 1.15
N GLY A 589 -1.78 -41.66 0.70
CA GLY A 589 -1.18 -41.66 -0.64
C GLY A 589 -0.10 -40.58 -0.83
N ASN A 590 0.67 -40.28 0.22
CA ASN A 590 1.69 -39.24 0.29
C ASN A 590 1.13 -37.83 0.14
N LEU A 591 -0.08 -37.57 0.64
CA LEU A 591 -0.65 -36.23 0.72
C LEU A 591 -0.66 -35.69 2.14
N THR A 592 -0.47 -36.55 3.13
CA THR A 592 -0.48 -36.18 4.54
C THR A 592 0.88 -36.49 5.15
N VAL A 593 1.41 -35.55 5.92
CA VAL A 593 2.65 -35.70 6.69
C VAL A 593 2.35 -35.51 8.18
N GLU A 594 2.82 -36.46 8.98
CA GLU A 594 2.71 -36.49 10.44
C GLU A 594 4.12 -36.51 11.02
N TRP A 595 4.34 -35.72 12.08
CA TRP A 595 5.57 -35.81 12.87
C TRP A 595 5.43 -36.95 13.89
N ASP A 596 6.21 -38.02 13.70
CA ASP A 596 6.19 -39.23 14.52
C ASP A 596 7.64 -39.67 14.77
N PRO A 597 8.26 -39.26 15.90
CA PRO A 597 9.65 -39.60 16.20
C PRO A 597 9.85 -41.08 16.55
N ASP A 598 8.77 -41.79 16.90
CA ASP A 598 8.77 -43.22 17.22
C ASP A 598 8.51 -44.08 15.96
N TYR A 599 8.35 -43.44 14.79
CA TYR A 599 8.15 -44.09 13.51
C TYR A 599 9.45 -44.78 13.03
N ASP A 600 9.65 -46.00 13.50
CA ASP A 600 10.76 -46.86 13.07
C ASP A 600 10.29 -47.80 11.95
N ILE A 601 10.56 -47.42 10.71
CA ILE A 601 10.43 -48.29 9.54
C ILE A 601 11.74 -48.23 8.76
N ASP A 602 12.13 -49.37 8.17
CA ASP A 602 13.24 -49.57 7.24
C ASP A 602 13.09 -48.69 5.98
N VAL A 603 13.15 -47.38 6.14
CA VAL A 603 13.13 -46.43 5.02
C VAL A 603 14.51 -46.46 4.39
N GLU A 604 14.59 -46.89 3.13
CA GLU A 604 15.85 -46.92 2.37
C GLU A 604 16.55 -45.56 2.43
N ASP A 605 17.83 -45.53 2.81
CA ASP A 605 18.62 -44.31 2.85
C ASP A 605 18.76 -43.74 1.43
N SER A 606 18.37 -42.48 1.26
CA SER A 606 18.43 -41.73 0.00
C SER A 606 19.31 -40.52 0.21
N VAL A 607 20.17 -40.21 -0.76
CA VAL A 607 21.00 -38.99 -0.74
C VAL A 607 20.16 -37.71 -0.80
N GLU A 608 18.91 -37.81 -1.24
CA GLU A 608 17.97 -36.68 -1.31
C GLU A 608 17.21 -36.45 0.00
N ARG A 609 17.40 -37.32 0.99
CA ARG A 609 16.69 -37.31 2.28
C ARG A 609 17.19 -36.18 3.16
N PHE A 610 16.27 -35.45 3.81
CA PHE A 610 16.66 -34.53 4.87
C PHE A 610 17.16 -35.28 6.12
N VAL A 611 18.19 -34.73 6.77
CA VAL A 611 18.90 -35.38 7.89
C VAL A 611 19.11 -34.43 9.07
N GLY A 612 19.40 -35.01 10.23
CA GLY A 612 19.79 -34.27 11.43
C GLY A 612 18.64 -33.44 11.99
N TYR A 613 18.86 -32.13 12.16
CA TYR A 613 17.84 -31.22 12.69
C TYR A 613 16.85 -30.71 11.63
N SER A 614 17.03 -31.08 10.36
CA SER A 614 16.16 -30.67 9.26
C SER A 614 14.99 -31.64 9.09
N VAL A 615 13.98 -31.55 9.96
CA VAL A 615 12.79 -32.43 9.90
C VAL A 615 11.84 -31.97 8.79
N ALA A 616 12.12 -32.33 7.53
CA ALA A 616 11.39 -31.81 6.36
C ALA A 616 11.13 -32.85 5.25
N VAL A 617 10.25 -32.50 4.31
CA VAL A 617 9.90 -33.25 3.10
C VAL A 617 9.58 -32.28 1.94
N LEU A 618 9.93 -32.66 0.71
CA LEU A 618 9.59 -31.92 -0.51
C LEU A 618 8.42 -32.56 -1.26
N GLY A 619 7.75 -31.78 -2.09
CA GLY A 619 6.87 -32.28 -3.13
C GLY A 619 7.64 -32.93 -4.29
N ASP A 620 7.02 -33.91 -4.95
CA ASP A 620 7.55 -34.65 -6.10
C ASP A 620 7.58 -33.84 -7.41
N LYS A 621 7.07 -32.60 -7.37
CA LYS A 621 6.99 -31.70 -8.52
C LYS A 621 7.94 -30.53 -8.41
N ALA A 622 8.93 -30.50 -9.31
CA ALA A 622 9.81 -29.34 -9.50
C ALA A 622 9.18 -28.34 -10.49
N ILE A 623 9.16 -27.07 -10.09
CA ILE A 623 8.57 -25.94 -10.82
C ILE A 623 9.69 -25.04 -11.31
N SER A 624 9.74 -24.80 -12.61
CA SER A 624 10.76 -23.96 -13.27
C SER A 624 10.19 -22.82 -14.10
N SER A 625 8.86 -22.68 -14.17
CA SER A 625 8.18 -21.61 -14.90
C SER A 625 6.69 -21.53 -14.55
N GLY A 626 6.05 -20.41 -14.87
CA GLY A 626 4.60 -20.24 -14.79
C GLY A 626 4.09 -19.89 -13.40
N ARG A 627 2.76 -19.93 -13.25
CA ARG A 627 2.06 -19.60 -12.02
C ARG A 627 1.31 -20.82 -11.50
N HIS A 628 1.48 -21.14 -10.23
CA HIS A 628 1.01 -22.36 -9.60
C HIS A 628 0.36 -22.05 -8.25
N TYR A 629 -0.73 -22.74 -7.93
CA TYR A 629 -1.46 -22.56 -6.68
C TYR A 629 -1.73 -23.91 -6.01
N TRP A 630 -1.63 -23.99 -4.69
CA TRP A 630 -2.08 -25.15 -3.92
C TRP A 630 -2.48 -24.74 -2.50
N GLU A 631 -3.27 -25.58 -1.84
CA GLU A 631 -3.74 -25.37 -0.48
C GLU A 631 -3.21 -26.46 0.46
N ILE A 632 -3.13 -26.12 1.73
CA ILE A 632 -2.63 -26.97 2.79
C ILE A 632 -3.54 -26.83 4.01
N ASP A 633 -4.05 -27.95 4.51
CA ASP A 633 -4.73 -28.04 5.80
C ASP A 633 -3.68 -28.19 6.91
N VAL A 634 -3.72 -27.27 7.86
CA VAL A 634 -2.79 -27.14 9.00
C VAL A 634 -3.53 -27.07 10.33
N SER A 635 -4.83 -27.36 10.35
CA SER A 635 -5.69 -27.28 11.54
C SER A 635 -5.19 -28.14 12.71
N GLU A 636 -4.50 -29.25 12.42
CA GLU A 636 -3.98 -30.20 13.40
C GLU A 636 -2.52 -29.96 13.81
N SER A 637 -1.86 -28.90 13.32
CA SER A 637 -0.46 -28.58 13.64
C SER A 637 -0.28 -27.12 14.08
N ARG A 638 0.56 -26.90 15.09
CA ARG A 638 0.87 -25.57 15.64
C ARG A 638 2.34 -25.17 15.46
N THR A 639 3.18 -26.09 14.96
CA THR A 639 4.61 -25.90 14.80
C THR A 639 5.06 -26.46 13.45
N TYR A 640 5.09 -25.58 12.45
CA TYR A 640 5.41 -25.97 11.07
C TYR A 640 6.18 -24.87 10.31
N ARG A 641 6.81 -25.28 9.22
CA ARG A 641 7.26 -24.39 8.13
C ARG A 641 6.72 -24.93 6.81
N ILE A 642 5.99 -24.09 6.08
CA ILE A 642 5.36 -24.47 4.82
C ILE A 642 5.66 -23.39 3.79
N GLY A 643 6.04 -23.80 2.59
CA GLY A 643 6.39 -22.86 1.54
C GLY A 643 7.00 -23.59 0.35
N VAL A 644 8.09 -23.02 -0.14
CA VAL A 644 8.83 -23.58 -1.26
C VAL A 644 10.32 -23.57 -0.97
N CYS A 645 11.04 -24.50 -1.60
CA CYS A 645 12.49 -24.62 -1.47
C CYS A 645 13.10 -24.98 -2.82
N SER A 646 14.33 -24.54 -3.07
CA SER A 646 15.13 -25.00 -4.20
C SER A 646 15.27 -26.51 -4.17
N ARG A 647 15.14 -27.17 -5.34
CA ARG A 647 15.31 -28.63 -5.45
C ARG A 647 16.66 -29.10 -4.89
N ASP A 648 17.68 -28.28 -5.10
CA ASP A 648 19.07 -28.56 -4.75
C ASP A 648 19.48 -28.04 -3.37
N ALA A 649 18.50 -27.63 -2.54
CA ALA A 649 18.78 -27.11 -1.20
C ALA A 649 19.54 -28.11 -0.31
N GLN A 650 20.33 -27.58 0.62
CA GLN A 650 21.06 -28.43 1.57
C GLN A 650 20.09 -29.27 2.43
N ARG A 651 20.41 -30.56 2.60
CA ARG A 651 19.54 -31.54 3.28
C ARG A 651 19.76 -31.63 4.80
N ASP A 652 20.80 -31.00 5.30
CA ASP A 652 21.17 -30.90 6.72
C ASP A 652 20.80 -29.54 7.35
N SER A 653 20.21 -28.64 6.56
CA SER A 653 19.84 -27.29 6.99
C SER A 653 18.33 -27.07 7.00
N ILE A 654 17.85 -26.39 8.03
CA ILE A 654 16.42 -26.13 8.22
C ILE A 654 15.90 -25.17 7.14
N ILE A 655 14.86 -25.59 6.43
CA ILE A 655 14.23 -24.80 5.36
C ILE A 655 13.82 -23.40 5.85
N GLY A 656 14.16 -22.36 5.10
CA GLY A 656 13.90 -20.97 5.45
C GLY A 656 14.92 -20.34 6.40
N ASN A 657 15.95 -21.07 6.80
CA ASN A 657 17.14 -20.48 7.41
C ASN A 657 18.23 -20.17 6.37
N THR A 658 18.19 -20.80 5.20
CA THR A 658 19.10 -20.53 4.08
C THR A 658 18.38 -19.77 2.97
N GLU A 659 19.15 -19.21 2.03
CA GLU A 659 18.64 -18.49 0.86
C GLU A 659 17.85 -19.40 -0.12
N ASP A 660 17.89 -20.71 0.10
CA ASP A 660 17.24 -21.71 -0.74
C ASP A 660 15.76 -21.95 -0.41
N GLY A 661 15.26 -21.42 0.72
CA GLY A 661 13.90 -21.71 1.20
C GLY A 661 13.10 -20.45 1.50
N TRP A 662 11.87 -20.37 0.99
CA TRP A 662 10.90 -19.30 1.27
C TRP A 662 9.67 -19.90 1.94
N VAL A 663 9.52 -19.68 3.24
CA VAL A 663 8.50 -20.36 4.05
C VAL A 663 7.75 -19.43 4.98
N LEU A 664 6.48 -19.76 5.20
CA LEU A 664 5.70 -19.34 6.35
C LEU A 664 5.97 -20.31 7.49
N ARG A 665 6.51 -19.78 8.59
CA ARG A 665 6.77 -20.50 9.83
C ARG A 665 5.70 -20.15 10.85
N ARG A 666 5.06 -21.16 11.42
CA ARG A 666 4.28 -21.07 12.66
C ARG A 666 5.07 -21.70 13.80
N ASN A 667 5.18 -21.00 14.92
CA ASN A 667 5.72 -21.52 16.17
C ASN A 667 4.76 -21.17 17.29
N ALA A 668 3.96 -22.15 17.72
CA ALA A 668 2.81 -21.93 18.60
C ALA A 668 1.83 -20.87 18.03
N ARG A 669 1.85 -19.65 18.56
CA ARG A 669 1.00 -18.53 18.11
C ARG A 669 1.71 -17.51 17.21
N GLU A 670 3.02 -17.65 17.01
CA GLU A 670 3.81 -16.71 16.22
C GLU A 670 3.89 -17.15 14.75
N TYR A 671 3.53 -16.25 13.84
CA TYR A 671 3.67 -16.44 12.39
C TYR A 671 4.78 -15.54 11.85
N THR A 672 5.73 -16.12 11.13
CA THR A 672 6.87 -15.41 10.52
C THR A 672 7.11 -15.90 9.10
N LEU A 673 7.39 -14.99 8.18
CA LEU A 673 7.93 -15.34 6.87
C LEU A 673 9.44 -15.32 6.93
N ARG A 674 10.07 -16.33 6.32
CA ARG A 674 11.52 -16.50 6.35
C ARG A 674 12.07 -16.80 4.96
N HIS A 675 13.17 -16.15 4.63
CA HIS A 675 14.04 -16.51 3.51
C HIS A 675 15.55 -16.55 3.87
N ASP A 676 15.88 -16.25 5.13
CA ASP A 676 17.22 -16.38 5.71
C ASP A 676 17.15 -16.40 7.26
N VAL A 677 18.30 -16.51 7.93
CA VAL A 677 18.38 -16.42 9.40
C VAL A 677 18.17 -14.99 9.91
N ASN A 678 18.54 -13.99 9.12
CA ASN A 678 18.88 -12.66 9.60
C ASN A 678 17.71 -11.67 9.57
N SER A 679 16.63 -11.95 8.86
CA SER A 679 15.51 -10.99 8.71
C SER A 679 14.13 -11.66 8.60
N PRO A 680 13.60 -12.28 9.69
CA PRO A 680 12.24 -12.82 9.69
C PRO A 680 11.20 -11.68 9.69
N ILE A 681 10.20 -11.78 8.82
CA ILE A 681 9.08 -10.84 8.77
C ILE A 681 7.95 -11.40 9.65
N ARG A 682 7.65 -10.74 10.77
CA ARG A 682 6.55 -11.14 11.67
C ARG A 682 5.20 -10.74 11.08
N LEU A 683 4.26 -11.68 11.06
CA LEU A 683 2.87 -11.45 10.64
C LEU A 683 1.99 -11.29 11.89
N ALA A 684 1.26 -10.18 11.97
CA ALA A 684 0.28 -9.97 13.03
C ALA A 684 -1.04 -10.66 12.64
N MET A 685 -1.28 -11.83 13.24
CA MET A 685 -2.48 -12.64 13.00
C MET A 685 -3.54 -12.38 14.07
N GLN A 686 -4.80 -12.19 13.67
CA GLN A 686 -5.92 -12.07 14.60
C GLN A 686 -6.45 -13.43 15.06
N HIS A 687 -6.35 -14.44 14.19
CA HIS A 687 -6.80 -15.81 14.43
C HIS A 687 -5.79 -16.81 13.86
N ASP A 688 -5.86 -18.04 14.36
CA ASP A 688 -5.07 -19.14 13.83
C ASP A 688 -5.52 -19.52 12.41
N LEU A 689 -4.57 -20.04 11.62
CA LEU A 689 -4.85 -20.55 10.29
C LEU A 689 -5.19 -22.03 10.38
N ASP A 690 -6.32 -22.41 9.79
CA ASP A 690 -6.69 -23.81 9.55
C ASP A 690 -6.28 -24.23 8.14
N LYS A 691 -6.36 -23.30 7.17
CA LYS A 691 -5.91 -23.56 5.80
C LYS A 691 -5.04 -22.46 5.21
N ILE A 692 -3.92 -22.87 4.61
CA ILE A 692 -2.96 -21.98 3.95
C ILE A 692 -3.02 -22.19 2.44
N GLY A 693 -3.21 -21.11 1.69
CA GLY A 693 -3.06 -21.08 0.23
C GLY A 693 -1.70 -20.52 -0.17
N ILE A 694 -1.04 -21.15 -1.13
CA ILE A 694 0.25 -20.71 -1.66
C ILE A 694 0.14 -20.46 -3.15
N LEU A 695 0.46 -19.24 -3.57
CA LEU A 695 0.56 -18.85 -4.97
C LEU A 695 2.02 -18.57 -5.32
N LEU A 696 2.60 -19.41 -6.17
CA LEU A 696 3.92 -19.21 -6.73
C LEU A 696 3.79 -18.65 -8.14
N ASP A 697 4.34 -17.47 -8.38
CA ASP A 697 4.56 -16.92 -9.71
C ASP A 697 6.06 -16.94 -10.00
N TYR A 698 6.52 -18.04 -10.62
CA TYR A 698 7.92 -18.27 -10.89
C TYR A 698 8.48 -17.19 -11.83
N SER A 699 7.70 -16.85 -12.86
CA SER A 699 8.07 -15.89 -13.90
C SER A 699 8.28 -14.47 -13.35
N ARG A 700 7.52 -14.07 -12.32
CA ARG A 700 7.63 -12.75 -11.68
C ARG A 700 8.47 -12.74 -10.41
N GLY A 701 8.95 -13.89 -9.95
CA GLY A 701 9.68 -14.00 -8.69
C GLY A 701 8.81 -13.61 -7.49
N GLU A 702 7.55 -14.02 -7.48
CA GLU A 702 6.60 -13.73 -6.40
C GLU A 702 6.11 -15.02 -5.74
N LEU A 703 6.11 -15.05 -4.42
CA LEU A 703 5.51 -16.11 -3.62
C LEU A 703 4.54 -15.49 -2.62
N ALA A 704 3.24 -15.74 -2.79
CA ALA A 704 2.20 -15.18 -1.95
C ALA A 704 1.55 -16.25 -1.07
N PHE A 705 1.29 -15.89 0.19
CA PHE A 705 0.63 -16.72 1.18
C PHE A 705 -0.74 -16.15 1.51
N TYR A 706 -1.73 -17.03 1.65
CA TYR A 706 -3.12 -16.68 1.88
C TYR A 706 -3.68 -17.46 3.07
N ASN A 707 -4.56 -16.84 3.84
CA ASN A 707 -5.57 -17.58 4.58
C ASN A 707 -6.60 -18.05 3.54
N ALA A 708 -6.61 -19.35 3.26
CA ALA A 708 -7.44 -19.91 2.19
C ALA A 708 -8.93 -19.93 2.56
N ASP A 709 -9.26 -19.98 3.85
CA ASP A 709 -10.66 -20.06 4.30
C ASP A 709 -11.43 -18.76 4.05
N ILE A 710 -10.76 -17.61 4.20
CA ILE A 710 -11.38 -16.28 4.01
C ILE A 710 -10.85 -15.53 2.78
N GLY A 711 -9.94 -16.12 2.01
CA GLY A 711 -9.33 -15.50 0.83
C GLY A 711 -8.45 -14.27 1.13
N LEU A 712 -7.94 -14.14 2.36
CA LEU A 712 -7.11 -13.01 2.75
C LEU A 712 -5.64 -13.26 2.40
N ARG A 713 -5.05 -12.39 1.57
CA ARG A 713 -3.61 -12.41 1.31
C ARG A 713 -2.84 -11.97 2.56
N LEU A 714 -2.06 -12.89 3.12
CA LEU A 714 -1.23 -12.64 4.30
C LEU A 714 0.00 -11.80 3.94
N HIS A 715 0.71 -12.21 2.88
CA HIS A 715 1.89 -11.49 2.39
C HIS A 715 2.33 -11.98 1.00
N THR A 716 3.26 -11.24 0.38
CA THR A 716 3.96 -11.65 -0.84
C THR A 716 5.45 -11.43 -0.69
N LEU A 717 6.22 -12.51 -0.76
CA LEU A 717 7.67 -12.47 -0.82
C LEU A 717 8.12 -12.24 -2.26
N LYS A 718 9.10 -11.35 -2.41
CA LYS A 718 9.83 -11.16 -3.66
C LYS A 718 11.08 -12.04 -3.59
N ALA A 719 11.20 -12.95 -4.54
CA ALA A 719 12.24 -13.96 -4.55
C ALA A 719 12.84 -14.06 -5.95
N HIS A 720 14.16 -14.31 -6.00
CA HIS A 720 14.85 -14.56 -7.25
C HIS A 720 15.12 -16.06 -7.35
N PHE A 721 14.29 -16.75 -8.13
CA PHE A 721 14.38 -18.19 -8.29
C PHE A 721 15.43 -18.53 -9.36
N VAL A 722 16.53 -19.15 -8.95
CA VAL A 722 17.67 -19.49 -9.83
C VAL A 722 17.64 -20.96 -10.25
N SER A 723 17.08 -21.83 -9.41
CA SER A 723 16.90 -23.26 -9.67
C SER A 723 15.41 -23.63 -9.74
N PRO A 724 15.06 -24.84 -10.21
CA PRO A 724 13.73 -25.38 -10.01
C PRO A 724 13.36 -25.45 -8.53
N ILE A 725 12.09 -25.20 -8.24
CA ILE A 725 11.57 -25.08 -6.88
C ILE A 725 10.52 -26.14 -6.62
N CYS A 726 10.56 -26.73 -5.42
CA CYS A 726 9.59 -27.71 -4.96
C CYS A 726 8.75 -27.11 -3.82
N PRO A 727 7.47 -27.50 -3.69
CA PRO A 727 6.72 -27.34 -2.45
C PRO A 727 7.50 -27.99 -1.29
N ALA A 728 7.53 -27.34 -0.13
CA ALA A 728 8.38 -27.75 0.99
C ALA A 728 7.63 -27.66 2.33
N PHE A 729 7.81 -28.69 3.16
CA PHE A 729 7.07 -28.88 4.42
C PHE A 729 8.02 -29.36 5.50
N SER A 730 7.88 -28.81 6.71
CA SER A 730 8.63 -29.21 7.88
C SER A 730 7.75 -29.07 9.11
N LEU A 731 7.68 -30.13 9.93
CA LEU A 731 6.74 -30.27 11.04
C LEU A 731 7.48 -30.72 12.30
N TRP A 732 7.00 -30.25 13.46
CA TRP A 732 7.47 -30.69 14.79
C TRP A 732 6.30 -31.02 15.73
N ASP A 733 5.06 -30.94 15.25
CA ASP A 733 3.87 -31.42 15.92
C ASP A 733 2.77 -31.75 14.91
N GLY A 734 1.83 -32.60 15.34
CA GLY A 734 0.57 -32.83 14.64
C GLY A 734 0.71 -33.32 13.20
N VAL A 735 -0.27 -32.94 12.39
CA VAL A 735 -0.45 -33.43 11.02
C VAL A 735 -0.73 -32.26 10.09
N VAL A 736 -0.20 -32.35 8.87
CA VAL A 736 -0.46 -31.41 7.76
C VAL A 736 -0.87 -32.20 6.52
N THR A 737 -1.93 -31.75 5.85
CA THR A 737 -2.46 -32.40 4.63
C THR A 737 -2.45 -31.46 3.44
N VAL A 738 -1.85 -31.91 2.34
CA VAL A 738 -1.81 -31.21 1.05
C VAL A 738 -3.13 -31.40 0.32
N VAL A 739 -3.78 -30.30 -0.04
CA VAL A 739 -4.96 -30.29 -0.91
C VAL A 739 -4.49 -30.14 -2.35
N SER A 740 -4.12 -31.28 -2.95
CA SER A 740 -3.50 -31.34 -4.27
C SER A 740 -4.50 -31.14 -5.40
N GLY A 741 -4.13 -30.33 -6.41
CA GLY A 741 -4.95 -30.12 -7.60
C GLY A 741 -6.28 -29.37 -7.38
N CYS A 742 -6.43 -28.64 -6.27
CA CYS A 742 -7.62 -27.82 -6.00
C CYS A 742 -7.82 -26.75 -7.08
N PRO A 743 -9.06 -26.40 -7.45
CA PRO A 743 -9.30 -25.28 -8.36
C PRO A 743 -8.77 -23.97 -7.75
N TRP A 744 -8.42 -23.03 -8.61
CA TRP A 744 -8.02 -21.69 -8.16
C TRP A 744 -9.22 -21.02 -7.50
N PRO A 745 -9.07 -20.45 -6.31
CA PRO A 745 -10.13 -19.66 -5.69
C PRO A 745 -10.51 -18.46 -6.56
N ASP A 746 -11.79 -18.08 -6.53
CA ASP A 746 -12.34 -16.98 -7.32
C ASP A 746 -11.58 -15.66 -7.11
N PHE A 747 -11.06 -15.42 -5.90
CA PHE A 747 -10.28 -14.23 -5.57
C PHE A 747 -8.91 -14.16 -6.26
N LEU A 748 -8.44 -15.25 -6.89
CA LEU A 748 -7.23 -15.28 -7.71
C LEU A 748 -7.52 -15.23 -9.22
N LEU A 749 -8.79 -15.41 -9.61
CA LEU A 749 -9.23 -15.41 -11.01
C LEU A 749 -9.66 -14.02 -11.51
N ASN A 750 -9.90 -13.07 -10.59
CA ASN A 750 -10.34 -11.70 -10.86
C ASN A 750 -9.22 -10.66 -10.84
#